data_AF-A0AAN6NPR5-F1
#
_entry.id   AF-A0AAN6NPR5-F1
#
_cell.length_a   1.000
_cell.length_b   1.000
_cell.length_c   1.000
_cell.angle_alpha   90.00
_cell.angle_beta   90.00
_cell.angle_gamma   90.00
#
_symmetry.space_group_name_H-M   'P 1'
#
loop_
_entity.id
_entity.type
_entity.pdbx_description
1 polymer ?
#
loop_
_entity_poly.entity_id
_entity_poly.type
_entity_poly.pdbx_seq_one_letter_code
_entity_poly.pdbx_strand_id
1 'polypeptide(L)'
;MLSPTQPPAPPLAQSSSSRYSSSASSRPSSPRNEPSRPSSPRISSSSSYSQPSQPPQPQAQSHSSTPGNNARTATTTDNARTSTIRTSTATGTPSHPSHQQAPPHRAAGPPKTLREMIFHALPPYTGPLNVGFMELELPVRDPRTFSHIKRNGEYALKLDTVLFAVYYPCEGPEEKPKENAIMTRDRIRQCRGSGNWEGWDDERREKGNGGEKEEKGKGKKNDEKLTRPPWLPRPRLSTCKGYANFANMPNAPVATYFALTSMFTKLPAWRNAKLSDGPPLAGPEETGEEALNRGFSDTSEVTLVWGPRPAPDAEELRRRRAQYPVIMFSHGLGGSRTAHSSICGELASYGFVVVAMEHRDGSGARTFVNKEGSSPDLCGQNLDRRSNAQREKEDGSKIPTKRRRKKNGKQKPYYMVDYLFPLDNAQDTRPNNPAGVDTELRSAQIDLRCAEIQEAYYVLGMINNGQGEEVARRNLRKKGNKGSSSKGLIGIDWEDWTGRLYLNNVTMMGHSFGGATAAQVLRLREDFTWVSQGILLDVWGPAMPEDTSEEHRLRKPILALGSEAFMHWKDNFKHVEKLCLEARDAGVPSWMTTIRGSVHLAASDFAVLYPNWMSLLLKSLVNPKRAIQLHVESALEFCRMTLPEQQHARFSKAWPFEEGLLATTAGAANEVSLDFRPDDKWVAARLKIPHEFKLRVRSWAKRKIRPGPDIPRDRRGKPLAGLVNWGAGNEIWVHISPDKEEVPNVSEEAE
;
A
#
# COMPACT_ATOMS: atom_id res chain seq x y z
N MET A 1 39.23 53.02 -6.04
CA MET A 1 39.07 54.43 -6.42
C MET A 1 38.13 54.49 -7.61
N LEU A 2 37.08 55.32 -7.48
CA LEU A 2 36.26 55.91 -8.53
C LEU A 2 35.35 54.98 -9.35
N SER A 3 34.04 54.99 -9.02
CA SER A 3 32.96 54.82 -10.01
C SER A 3 32.94 56.03 -10.95
N PRO A 4 32.44 55.91 -12.21
CA PRO A 4 31.03 56.27 -12.45
C PRO A 4 30.32 55.63 -13.68
N THR A 5 28.97 55.66 -13.64
CA THR A 5 27.97 55.91 -14.74
C THR A 5 27.99 55.20 -16.11
N GLN A 6 26.85 54.57 -16.47
CA GLN A 6 26.32 54.31 -17.84
C GLN A 6 25.70 55.59 -18.47
N PRO A 7 25.17 55.65 -19.74
CA PRO A 7 25.02 54.71 -20.87
C PRO A 7 25.50 55.33 -22.25
N PRO A 8 25.27 54.76 -23.48
CA PRO A 8 23.96 54.71 -24.20
C PRO A 8 23.71 53.46 -25.10
N ALA A 9 22.50 53.33 -25.65
CA ALA A 9 22.05 52.40 -26.71
C ALA A 9 21.80 53.16 -28.05
N PRO A 10 21.32 52.57 -29.17
CA PRO A 10 21.61 51.31 -29.92
C PRO A 10 22.01 51.63 -31.40
N PRO A 11 21.98 50.66 -32.35
CA PRO A 11 21.21 50.94 -33.57
C PRO A 11 20.31 49.79 -34.09
N LEU A 12 19.20 50.23 -34.70
CA LEU A 12 18.15 49.54 -35.46
C LEU A 12 18.64 49.04 -36.84
N ALA A 13 18.34 47.81 -37.26
CA ALA A 13 17.19 47.35 -38.08
C ALA A 13 17.33 47.51 -39.62
N GLN A 14 17.20 46.39 -40.36
CA GLN A 14 16.51 46.24 -41.66
C GLN A 14 16.09 44.74 -41.78
N SER A 15 14.81 44.39 -41.58
CA SER A 15 13.73 44.25 -42.58
C SER A 15 14.05 43.28 -43.73
N SER A 16 13.33 42.17 -43.90
CA SER A 16 12.11 42.21 -44.72
C SER A 16 11.12 41.06 -44.44
N SER A 17 9.85 41.43 -44.49
CA SER A 17 8.63 40.63 -44.36
C SER A 17 8.16 40.03 -45.69
N SER A 18 7.49 38.87 -45.69
CA SER A 18 6.08 38.76 -46.17
C SER A 18 5.46 37.36 -46.00
N ARG A 19 4.31 37.36 -45.29
CA ARG A 19 3.03 36.62 -45.47
C ARG A 19 3.04 35.18 -46.03
N TYR A 20 2.40 34.25 -45.31
CA TYR A 20 1.27 33.44 -45.84
C TYR A 20 0.39 32.86 -44.70
N SER A 21 -0.87 33.32 -44.74
CA SER A 21 -2.17 32.76 -44.32
C SER A 21 -2.27 31.47 -43.47
N SER A 22 -3.00 31.58 -42.36
CA SER A 22 -3.75 30.50 -41.71
C SER A 22 -5.04 30.19 -42.48
N SER A 23 -5.33 28.91 -42.72
CA SER A 23 -6.64 28.43 -43.16
C SER A 23 -7.14 27.35 -42.20
N ALA A 24 -8.31 27.61 -41.63
CA ALA A 24 -9.12 26.69 -40.86
C ALA A 24 -10.23 26.15 -41.78
N SER A 25 -10.53 24.85 -41.67
CA SER A 25 -11.75 24.20 -42.15
C SER A 25 -11.74 22.76 -41.61
N SER A 26 -12.82 22.07 -41.29
CA SER A 26 -14.23 22.38 -41.13
C SER A 26 -14.88 21.08 -40.60
N ARG A 27 -15.82 21.17 -39.66
CA ARG A 27 -16.78 20.09 -39.32
C ARG A 27 -18.07 20.33 -40.12
N PRO A 28 -18.80 19.30 -40.57
CA PRO A 28 -20.13 19.48 -41.14
C PRO A 28 -21.22 19.51 -40.07
N SER A 29 -22.19 20.39 -40.32
CA SER A 29 -23.38 20.71 -39.54
C SER A 29 -24.58 19.81 -39.87
N SER A 30 -25.42 19.59 -38.85
CA SER A 30 -26.79 19.05 -38.95
C SER A 30 -27.79 20.14 -39.36
N PRO A 31 -28.95 19.81 -39.96
CA PRO A 31 -30.02 20.77 -40.20
C PRO A 31 -31.06 20.79 -39.06
N ARG A 32 -31.65 21.98 -38.91
CA ARG A 32 -32.70 22.40 -37.96
C ARG A 32 -34.03 21.64 -38.12
N ASN A 33 -34.73 21.47 -37.00
CA ASN A 33 -36.19 21.65 -36.89
C ASN A 33 -36.59 21.84 -35.41
N GLU A 34 -37.24 22.97 -35.13
CA GLU A 34 -38.14 23.23 -34.00
C GLU A 34 -39.38 23.93 -34.62
N PRO A 35 -40.61 23.88 -34.06
CA PRO A 35 -40.87 24.09 -32.62
C PRO A 35 -42.03 23.26 -32.01
N SER A 36 -42.06 23.12 -30.66
CA SER A 36 -43.28 23.19 -29.84
C SER A 36 -42.99 23.06 -28.33
N ARG A 37 -43.32 24.12 -27.58
CA ARG A 37 -43.63 24.14 -26.14
C ARG A 37 -45.14 23.91 -25.96
N PRO A 38 -45.64 23.35 -24.84
CA PRO A 38 -45.76 24.04 -23.53
C PRO A 38 -45.42 23.07 -22.35
N SER A 39 -45.36 23.39 -21.06
CA SER A 39 -45.88 24.45 -20.19
C SER A 39 -45.24 24.28 -18.79
N SER A 40 -44.95 25.37 -18.10
CA SER A 40 -44.71 25.40 -16.65
C SER A 40 -46.02 25.77 -15.92
N PRO A 41 -46.16 25.40 -14.64
CA PRO A 41 -46.82 26.27 -13.66
C PRO A 41 -45.85 26.56 -12.50
N ARG A 42 -45.48 27.83 -12.29
CA ARG A 42 -46.13 28.84 -11.42
C ARG A 42 -45.73 28.71 -9.95
N ILE A 43 -44.97 29.73 -9.56
CA ILE A 43 -44.71 30.23 -8.21
C ILE A 43 -46.02 30.64 -7.54
N SER A 44 -46.16 30.35 -6.25
CA SER A 44 -46.96 31.16 -5.33
C SER A 44 -46.15 31.48 -4.08
N SER A 45 -45.92 32.78 -3.91
CA SER A 45 -45.33 33.49 -2.80
C SER A 45 -46.24 33.55 -1.57
N SER A 46 -45.66 33.47 -0.38
CA SER A 46 -46.12 34.27 0.77
C SER A 46 -44.95 34.56 1.70
N SER A 47 -44.57 35.83 1.78
CA SER A 47 -43.65 36.37 2.78
C SER A 47 -44.35 36.58 4.12
N SER A 48 -43.65 36.39 5.22
CA SER A 48 -43.80 37.27 6.39
C SER A 48 -42.46 37.42 7.08
N TYR A 49 -42.01 38.67 7.13
CA TYR A 49 -40.86 39.18 7.87
C TYR A 49 -40.99 38.93 9.39
N SER A 50 -39.87 38.65 10.06
CA SER A 50 -39.46 39.30 11.33
C SER A 50 -38.02 38.88 11.69
N GLN A 51 -37.09 39.83 11.70
CA GLN A 51 -35.79 39.74 12.39
C GLN A 51 -35.85 40.60 13.69
N PRO A 52 -34.75 40.79 14.46
CA PRO A 52 -34.22 39.87 15.46
C PRO A 52 -34.13 40.56 16.85
N SER A 53 -33.86 39.82 17.93
CA SER A 53 -33.56 40.43 19.23
C SER A 53 -32.29 39.81 19.81
N GLN A 54 -31.29 40.67 20.00
CA GLN A 54 -30.02 40.42 20.67
C GLN A 54 -30.07 40.96 22.13
N PRO A 55 -29.04 40.72 22.97
CA PRO A 55 -29.18 40.22 24.35
C PRO A 55 -29.01 41.30 25.43
N PRO A 56 -29.09 40.94 26.72
CA PRO A 56 -28.48 41.74 27.77
C PRO A 56 -27.45 40.99 28.63
N GLN A 57 -26.35 41.68 28.90
CA GLN A 57 -25.49 41.61 30.09
C GLN A 57 -25.25 43.08 30.54
N PRO A 58 -24.60 43.39 31.67
CA PRO A 58 -24.48 42.70 32.97
C PRO A 58 -24.77 43.68 34.14
N GLN A 59 -24.78 43.22 35.40
CA GLN A 59 -24.44 44.10 36.54
C GLN A 59 -23.86 43.33 37.73
N ALA A 60 -22.85 43.95 38.34
CA ALA A 60 -21.97 43.47 39.40
C ALA A 60 -22.37 44.03 40.78
N GLN A 61 -21.85 43.39 41.85
CA GLN A 61 -21.49 43.89 43.20
C GLN A 61 -21.57 42.70 44.18
N SER A 62 -20.82 42.51 45.27
CA SER A 62 -19.49 42.89 45.81
C SER A 62 -19.49 42.40 47.28
N HIS A 63 -18.31 42.25 47.90
CA HIS A 63 -18.02 41.98 49.33
C HIS A 63 -18.01 40.50 49.77
N SER A 64 -16.88 39.85 50.10
CA SER A 64 -15.74 40.08 51.03
C SER A 64 -15.91 39.38 52.38
N SER A 65 -14.84 38.68 52.79
CA SER A 65 -14.35 38.36 54.16
C SER A 65 -14.30 36.87 54.58
N THR A 66 -13.06 36.36 54.63
CA THR A 66 -12.52 35.31 55.54
C THR A 66 -12.14 35.96 56.90
N PRO A 67 -11.55 35.28 57.92
CA PRO A 67 -11.47 33.84 58.28
C PRO A 67 -11.68 33.56 59.80
N GLY A 68 -11.62 32.29 60.25
CA GLY A 68 -10.89 31.99 61.49
C GLY A 68 -11.47 30.96 62.50
N ASN A 69 -10.62 29.98 62.82
CA ASN A 69 -10.34 29.38 64.14
C ASN A 69 -11.11 28.16 64.70
N ASN A 70 -10.33 27.08 64.85
CA ASN A 70 -10.00 26.31 66.05
C ASN A 70 -11.11 25.72 66.94
N ALA A 71 -11.06 24.39 67.18
CA ALA A 71 -10.65 23.83 68.47
C ALA A 71 -10.66 22.28 68.49
N ARG A 72 -9.77 21.74 69.33
CA ARG A 72 -9.47 20.33 69.63
C ARG A 72 -10.34 19.76 70.77
N THR A 73 -10.10 18.47 71.04
CA THR A 73 -10.31 17.63 72.26
C THR A 73 -11.52 16.70 72.18
N ALA A 74 -11.41 15.36 72.17
CA ALA A 74 -10.70 14.30 72.93
C ALA A 74 -11.62 13.63 73.97
N THR A 75 -11.43 12.32 74.16
CA THR A 75 -12.04 11.33 75.11
C THR A 75 -13.11 10.39 74.53
N THR A 76 -13.30 9.11 74.91
CA THR A 76 -12.50 7.96 75.41
C THR A 76 -13.45 6.73 75.27
N THR A 77 -12.92 5.55 74.91
CA THR A 77 -13.41 4.15 75.14
C THR A 77 -14.91 3.78 75.12
N ASP A 78 -15.32 2.81 74.27
CA ASP A 78 -15.57 1.42 74.72
C ASP A 78 -15.94 0.44 73.59
N ASN A 79 -15.58 -0.82 73.80
CA ASN A 79 -15.75 -1.97 72.90
C ASN A 79 -17.19 -2.51 72.88
N ALA A 80 -17.74 -2.76 71.69
CA ALA A 80 -18.72 -3.83 71.47
C ALA A 80 -18.67 -4.33 70.01
N ARG A 81 -18.38 -5.62 69.85
CA ARG A 81 -18.48 -6.37 68.59
C ARG A 81 -19.93 -6.37 68.10
N THR A 82 -20.16 -6.19 66.80
CA THR A 82 -20.94 -7.10 65.93
C THR A 82 -20.81 -6.64 64.47
N SER A 83 -20.63 -7.61 63.58
CA SER A 83 -20.44 -7.50 62.14
C SER A 83 -21.63 -6.90 61.39
N THR A 84 -21.42 -5.82 60.63
CA THR A 84 -22.21 -5.52 59.43
C THR A 84 -21.51 -4.47 58.56
N ILE A 85 -21.19 -4.89 57.33
CA ILE A 85 -21.31 -4.18 56.05
C ILE A 85 -21.53 -2.66 56.13
N ARG A 86 -20.56 -1.86 55.64
CA ARG A 86 -20.81 -0.60 54.94
C ARG A 86 -19.58 -0.08 54.17
N THR A 87 -19.77 0.04 52.85
CA THR A 87 -19.42 1.19 52.00
C THR A 87 -18.15 1.99 52.33
N SER A 88 -17.12 1.83 51.50
CA SER A 88 -16.08 2.85 51.28
C SER A 88 -16.24 3.48 49.91
N THR A 89 -16.71 4.73 49.96
CA THR A 89 -16.52 5.85 49.03
C THR A 89 -15.55 5.66 47.88
N ALA A 90 -16.06 5.90 46.67
CA ALA A 90 -15.34 5.99 45.42
C ALA A 90 -14.36 7.18 45.40
N THR A 91 -13.08 6.86 45.28
CA THR A 91 -12.08 7.73 44.65
C THR A 91 -11.57 6.95 43.44
N GLY A 92 -12.14 7.25 42.27
CA GLY A 92 -11.85 6.56 41.02
C GLY A 92 -10.42 6.79 40.56
N THR A 93 -9.60 5.75 40.65
CA THR A 93 -8.47 5.53 39.74
C THR A 93 -9.01 4.87 38.46
N PRO A 94 -8.58 5.28 37.26
CA PRO A 94 -9.02 4.63 36.03
C PRO A 94 -8.45 3.21 36.00
N SER A 95 -9.33 2.22 36.18
CA SER A 95 -9.01 0.80 36.03
C SER A 95 -8.79 0.48 34.55
N HIS A 96 -7.59 -0.01 34.22
CA HIS A 96 -7.29 -0.64 32.93
C HIS A 96 -8.35 -1.73 32.61
N PRO A 97 -8.98 -1.73 31.42
CA PRO A 97 -9.82 -2.85 31.01
C PRO A 97 -8.92 -4.03 30.65
N SER A 98 -8.81 -4.99 31.57
CA SER A 98 -8.23 -6.31 31.31
C SER A 98 -9.27 -7.22 30.64
N HIS A 99 -9.56 -6.96 29.37
CA HIS A 99 -10.16 -7.95 28.48
C HIS A 99 -9.12 -8.36 27.44
N GLN A 100 -8.26 -9.32 27.79
CA GLN A 100 -7.52 -10.08 26.79
C GLN A 100 -8.51 -10.98 26.05
N GLN A 101 -9.18 -10.43 25.04
CA GLN A 101 -9.82 -11.21 24.00
C GLN A 101 -8.76 -12.16 23.41
N ALA A 102 -9.11 -13.43 23.22
CA ALA A 102 -8.27 -14.37 22.51
C ALA A 102 -7.86 -13.75 21.16
N PRO A 103 -6.58 -13.85 20.74
CA PRO A 103 -6.14 -13.19 19.53
C PRO A 103 -6.97 -13.71 18.35
N PRO A 104 -7.48 -12.83 17.47
CA PRO A 104 -8.27 -13.24 16.31
C PRO A 104 -7.48 -14.28 15.50
N HIS A 105 -8.18 -15.20 14.84
CA HIS A 105 -7.57 -16.24 14.02
C HIS A 105 -6.69 -15.60 12.91
N ARG A 106 -5.38 -15.51 13.13
CA ARG A 106 -4.43 -14.79 12.26
C ARG A 106 -3.90 -15.72 11.16
N ALA A 107 -4.03 -15.33 9.88
CA ALA A 107 -3.52 -16.09 8.74
C ALA A 107 -2.07 -16.58 8.94
N ALA A 108 -1.82 -17.89 8.79
CA ALA A 108 -0.50 -18.51 9.03
C ALA A 108 0.62 -17.93 8.14
N GLY A 109 0.27 -17.40 6.97
CA GLY A 109 1.22 -16.95 5.95
C GLY A 109 2.01 -18.12 5.34
N PRO A 110 2.68 -17.91 4.20
CA PRO A 110 3.45 -18.98 3.58
C PRO A 110 4.66 -19.42 4.44
N PRO A 111 4.96 -20.74 4.51
CA PRO A 111 6.16 -21.20 5.18
C PRO A 111 7.42 -20.70 4.47
N LYS A 112 8.48 -20.49 5.27
CA LYS A 112 9.80 -20.16 4.74
C LYS A 112 10.41 -21.36 4.04
N THR A 113 11.06 -21.12 2.92
CA THR A 113 11.90 -22.12 2.25
C THR A 113 13.21 -22.33 3.03
N LEU A 114 13.87 -23.48 2.85
CA LEU A 114 15.19 -23.74 3.46
C LEU A 114 16.20 -22.61 3.15
N ARG A 115 16.16 -22.08 1.92
CA ARG A 115 17.01 -20.96 1.51
C ARG A 115 16.71 -19.68 2.29
N GLU A 116 15.44 -19.38 2.55
CA GLU A 116 15.01 -18.22 3.35
C GLU A 116 15.28 -18.38 4.86
N MET A 117 15.59 -19.60 5.32
CA MET A 117 16.09 -19.81 6.67
C MET A 117 17.58 -19.48 6.80
N ILE A 118 18.34 -19.60 5.70
CA ILE A 118 19.79 -19.36 5.64
C ILE A 118 20.10 -17.93 5.18
N PHE A 119 19.33 -17.41 4.22
CA PHE A 119 19.50 -16.09 3.61
C PHE A 119 18.36 -15.14 3.97
N HIS A 120 18.29 -13.98 3.31
CA HIS A 120 17.28 -12.97 3.59
C HIS A 120 15.85 -13.45 3.26
N ALA A 121 14.94 -13.17 4.18
CA ALA A 121 13.52 -13.41 4.06
C ALA A 121 12.75 -12.16 4.48
N LEU A 122 11.67 -11.85 3.77
CA LEU A 122 10.74 -10.81 4.19
C LEU A 122 9.95 -11.28 5.43
N PRO A 123 9.56 -10.35 6.33
CA PRO A 123 8.66 -10.68 7.43
C PRO A 123 7.29 -11.12 6.87
N PRO A 124 6.59 -12.04 7.56
CA PRO A 124 5.21 -12.34 7.20
C PRO A 124 4.32 -11.12 7.50
N TYR A 125 3.23 -10.99 6.75
CA TYR A 125 2.20 -9.99 7.01
C TYR A 125 1.48 -10.26 8.34
N THR A 126 1.04 -9.19 8.99
CA THR A 126 0.47 -9.21 10.34
C THR A 126 -1.05 -9.26 10.36
N GLY A 127 -1.71 -8.85 9.28
CA GLY A 127 -3.16 -8.82 9.20
C GLY A 127 -3.84 -10.19 9.18
N PRO A 128 -5.17 -10.19 9.35
CA PRO A 128 -5.96 -11.41 9.50
C PRO A 128 -6.05 -12.26 8.22
N LEU A 129 -5.92 -11.66 7.04
CA LEU A 129 -6.12 -12.33 5.75
C LEU A 129 -4.79 -12.76 5.12
N ASN A 130 -4.80 -13.89 4.39
CA ASN A 130 -3.67 -14.24 3.53
C ASN A 130 -3.59 -13.26 2.36
N VAL A 131 -2.40 -13.13 1.77
CA VAL A 131 -2.17 -12.21 0.65
C VAL A 131 -1.88 -12.98 -0.63
N GLY A 132 -2.67 -12.69 -1.65
CA GLY A 132 -2.49 -13.10 -3.03
C GLY A 132 -1.63 -12.11 -3.81
N PHE A 133 -1.08 -12.55 -4.94
CA PHE A 133 -0.26 -11.74 -5.83
C PHE A 133 -0.46 -12.14 -7.30
N MET A 134 -0.70 -11.16 -8.16
CA MET A 134 -0.74 -11.34 -9.62
C MET A 134 -0.03 -10.20 -10.36
N GLU A 135 0.37 -10.42 -11.61
CA GLU A 135 1.10 -9.45 -12.44
C GLU A 135 0.43 -9.29 -13.81
N LEU A 136 0.20 -8.04 -14.20
CA LEU A 136 -0.53 -7.66 -15.40
C LEU A 136 0.32 -6.70 -16.23
N GLU A 137 0.61 -7.06 -17.47
CA GLU A 137 1.20 -6.18 -18.48
C GLU A 137 0.29 -6.16 -19.70
N LEU A 138 -0.30 -5.02 -20.03
CA LEU A 138 -1.21 -4.90 -21.17
C LEU A 138 -0.76 -3.78 -22.11
N PRO A 139 -0.94 -3.94 -23.43
CA PRO A 139 -0.86 -2.81 -24.37
C PRO A 139 -1.82 -1.70 -23.93
N VAL A 140 -1.34 -0.47 -23.91
CA VAL A 140 -2.19 0.69 -23.58
C VAL A 140 -3.15 1.00 -24.72
N ARG A 141 -4.26 1.68 -24.41
CA ARG A 141 -5.26 2.08 -25.42
C ARG A 141 -4.74 3.12 -26.41
N ASP A 142 -3.90 4.04 -25.93
CA ASP A 142 -3.33 5.13 -26.72
C ASP A 142 -1.80 5.19 -26.54
N PRO A 143 -1.03 4.42 -27.33
CA PRO A 143 0.43 4.43 -27.26
C PRO A 143 1.01 5.77 -27.75
N ARG A 144 1.78 6.44 -26.89
CA ARG A 144 2.32 7.78 -27.17
C ARG A 144 3.63 8.08 -26.44
N THR A 145 4.25 9.20 -26.79
CA THR A 145 5.48 9.71 -26.16
C THR A 145 5.17 10.91 -25.27
N PHE A 146 5.90 11.05 -24.16
CA PHE A 146 5.74 12.13 -23.19
C PHE A 146 7.02 12.96 -23.18
N SER A 147 6.98 14.13 -23.79
CA SER A 147 8.14 15.03 -24.07
C SER A 147 8.97 14.71 -25.31
N HIS A 148 9.84 15.68 -25.62
CA HIS A 148 10.78 15.64 -26.73
C HIS A 148 12.14 15.02 -26.36
N ILE A 149 12.30 14.58 -25.11
CA ILE A 149 13.55 14.02 -24.58
C ILE A 149 13.89 12.72 -25.32
N LYS A 150 15.12 12.66 -25.86
CA LYS A 150 15.61 11.51 -26.65
C LYS A 150 16.87 10.91 -26.04
N ARG A 151 17.01 9.60 -26.16
CA ARG A 151 18.24 8.84 -25.86
C ARG A 151 18.64 8.03 -27.08
N ASN A 152 19.85 8.26 -27.60
CA ASN A 152 20.33 7.63 -28.84
C ASN A 152 19.41 7.87 -30.05
N GLY A 153 18.78 9.05 -30.13
CA GLY A 153 17.88 9.43 -31.24
C GLY A 153 16.44 8.93 -31.12
N GLU A 154 16.13 8.07 -30.15
CA GLU A 154 14.77 7.58 -29.87
C GLU A 154 14.15 8.32 -28.67
N TYR A 155 12.83 8.53 -28.68
CA TYR A 155 12.12 9.13 -27.53
C TYR A 155 12.30 8.27 -26.28
N ALA A 156 12.76 8.89 -25.20
CA ALA A 156 13.11 8.18 -23.97
C ALA A 156 11.89 7.81 -23.12
N LEU A 157 10.84 8.64 -23.18
CA LEU A 157 9.62 8.52 -22.40
C LEU A 157 8.47 8.09 -23.31
N LYS A 158 8.25 6.79 -23.41
CA LYS A 158 7.26 6.18 -24.30
C LYS A 158 6.35 5.22 -23.54
N LEU A 159 5.05 5.40 -23.70
CA LEU A 159 4.02 4.53 -23.15
C LEU A 159 3.52 3.58 -24.24
N ASP A 160 3.95 2.32 -24.19
CA ASP A 160 3.47 1.25 -25.06
C ASP A 160 2.61 0.22 -24.31
N THR A 161 2.94 -0.02 -23.04
CA THR A 161 2.27 -0.99 -22.17
C THR A 161 2.21 -0.45 -20.74
N VAL A 162 1.16 -0.78 -20.01
CA VAL A 162 1.10 -0.59 -18.56
C VAL A 162 1.51 -1.89 -17.86
N LEU A 163 2.37 -1.82 -16.82
CA LEU A 163 2.70 -2.97 -15.95
C LEU A 163 2.42 -2.62 -14.49
N PHE A 164 1.74 -3.51 -13.81
CA PHE A 164 1.55 -3.44 -12.36
C PHE A 164 1.43 -4.83 -11.73
N ALA A 165 1.60 -4.88 -10.41
CA ALA A 165 1.29 -6.04 -9.59
C ALA A 165 0.10 -5.73 -8.69
N VAL A 166 -0.72 -6.74 -8.41
CA VAL A 166 -1.86 -6.62 -7.49
C VAL A 166 -1.61 -7.51 -6.29
N TYR A 167 -1.56 -6.90 -5.11
CA TYR A 167 -1.60 -7.56 -3.81
C TYR A 167 -3.04 -7.52 -3.32
N TYR A 168 -3.61 -8.67 -2.94
CA TYR A 168 -5.02 -8.75 -2.59
C TYR A 168 -5.28 -9.76 -1.49
N PRO A 169 -6.38 -9.66 -0.73
CA PRO A 169 -6.72 -10.65 0.27
C PRO A 169 -7.13 -11.96 -0.42
N CYS A 170 -6.53 -13.08 -0.04
CA CYS A 170 -6.78 -14.36 -0.70
C CYS A 170 -7.16 -15.47 0.28
N GLU A 171 -7.76 -16.53 -0.24
CA GLU A 171 -7.85 -17.80 0.49
C GLU A 171 -6.46 -18.44 0.60
N GLY A 172 -6.11 -18.91 1.79
CA GLY A 172 -4.85 -19.64 2.00
C GLY A 172 -4.95 -21.06 1.42
N PRO A 173 -3.82 -21.77 1.28
CA PRO A 173 -3.90 -23.21 1.05
C PRO A 173 -4.72 -23.86 2.17
N GLU A 174 -5.68 -24.72 1.82
CA GLU A 174 -6.46 -25.47 2.81
C GLU A 174 -5.52 -26.14 3.82
N GLU A 175 -5.59 -25.73 5.09
CA GLU A 175 -4.94 -26.49 6.14
C GLU A 175 -5.72 -27.79 6.27
N LYS A 176 -5.14 -28.90 5.78
CA LYS A 176 -5.66 -30.23 6.12
C LYS A 176 -5.79 -30.26 7.65
N PRO A 177 -6.99 -30.52 8.21
CA PRO A 177 -7.13 -30.62 9.64
C PRO A 177 -6.08 -31.62 10.13
N LYS A 178 -5.26 -31.20 11.08
CA LYS A 178 -4.25 -32.10 11.67
C LYS A 178 -5.03 -33.29 12.22
N GLU A 179 -4.83 -34.49 11.67
CA GLU A 179 -5.48 -35.73 12.12
C GLU A 179 -5.32 -35.99 13.64
N ASN A 180 -4.36 -35.31 14.28
CA ASN A 180 -4.15 -35.38 15.72
C ASN A 180 -5.12 -34.51 16.56
N ALA A 181 -6.06 -33.80 15.92
CA ALA A 181 -7.20 -33.14 16.60
C ALA A 181 -8.47 -34.00 16.57
N ILE A 182 -8.37 -35.27 16.17
CA ILE A 182 -9.41 -36.26 16.48
C ILE A 182 -9.33 -36.49 17.99
N MET A 183 -10.41 -36.14 18.70
CA MET A 183 -10.63 -36.48 20.09
C MET A 183 -10.05 -37.87 20.39
N THR A 184 -9.12 -37.95 21.35
CA THR A 184 -8.70 -39.24 21.88
C THR A 184 -9.96 -40.00 22.32
N ARG A 185 -10.08 -41.27 21.89
CA ARG A 185 -11.20 -42.17 22.21
C ARG A 185 -11.59 -42.17 23.70
N ASP A 186 -10.65 -41.82 24.58
CA ASP A 186 -10.86 -41.70 26.02
C ASP A 186 -11.80 -40.57 26.43
N ARG A 187 -11.84 -39.44 25.70
CA ARG A 187 -12.80 -38.35 25.95
C ARG A 187 -14.21 -38.67 25.45
N ILE A 188 -14.34 -39.45 24.38
CA ILE A 188 -15.64 -39.94 23.89
C ILE A 188 -16.23 -40.97 24.86
N ARG A 189 -15.39 -41.75 25.56
CA ARG A 189 -15.82 -42.67 26.64
C ARG A 189 -16.28 -41.92 27.89
N GLN A 190 -15.66 -40.79 28.25
CA GLN A 190 -16.07 -39.99 29.41
C GLN A 190 -17.36 -39.18 29.20
N CYS A 191 -17.74 -38.87 27.95
CA CYS A 191 -19.00 -38.19 27.63
C CYS A 191 -20.19 -39.14 27.35
N ARG A 192 -20.00 -40.46 27.48
CA ARG A 192 -21.07 -41.47 27.31
C ARG A 192 -21.39 -42.14 28.64
N GLY A 193 -21.97 -41.37 29.54
CA GLY A 193 -22.72 -41.90 30.68
C GLY A 193 -24.17 -42.18 30.27
N SER A 194 -24.60 -43.44 30.48
CA SER A 194 -25.98 -43.93 30.50
C SER A 194 -26.89 -43.64 29.30
N GLY A 195 -27.08 -44.64 28.44
CA GLY A 195 -28.17 -44.66 27.47
C GLY A 195 -28.03 -45.79 26.46
N ASN A 196 -28.86 -46.81 26.60
CA ASN A 196 -28.92 -48.05 25.84
C ASN A 196 -29.11 -47.79 24.32
N TRP A 197 -28.20 -48.27 23.47
CA TRP A 197 -28.39 -48.34 22.02
C TRP A 197 -27.79 -49.65 21.50
N GLU A 198 -28.65 -50.68 21.43
CA GLU A 198 -28.43 -51.86 20.61
C GLU A 198 -28.80 -51.53 19.15
N GLY A 199 -28.05 -52.12 18.23
CA GLY A 199 -28.29 -52.02 16.79
C GLY A 199 -27.16 -51.28 16.10
N TRP A 200 -26.22 -52.06 15.57
CA TRP A 200 -25.89 -52.11 14.14
C TRP A 200 -24.77 -53.14 14.03
N ASP A 201 -25.19 -54.40 13.94
CA ASP A 201 -24.31 -55.51 13.62
C ASP A 201 -23.83 -55.42 12.17
N ASP A 202 -22.60 -55.89 12.00
CA ASP A 202 -21.94 -56.29 10.78
C ASP A 202 -22.90 -56.86 9.72
N GLU A 203 -22.76 -56.41 8.47
CA GLU A 203 -22.87 -57.36 7.36
C GLU A 203 -22.12 -56.93 6.07
N ARG A 204 -21.22 -57.84 5.69
CA ARG A 204 -20.85 -58.26 4.33
C ARG A 204 -20.14 -57.28 3.39
N ARG A 205 -18.81 -57.47 3.38
CA ARG A 205 -18.01 -57.60 2.15
C ARG A 205 -18.56 -58.73 1.27
N GLU A 206 -19.06 -58.41 0.09
CA GLU A 206 -19.07 -59.33 -1.05
C GLU A 206 -18.51 -58.67 -2.31
N LYS A 207 -17.57 -59.40 -2.93
CA LYS A 207 -17.00 -59.09 -4.24
C LYS A 207 -17.97 -59.58 -5.31
N GLY A 208 -18.44 -58.69 -6.17
CA GLY A 208 -19.14 -59.02 -7.41
C GLY A 208 -18.47 -58.31 -8.59
N ASN A 209 -17.98 -59.09 -9.54
CA ASN A 209 -17.31 -58.66 -10.76
C ASN A 209 -18.37 -58.58 -11.87
N GLY A 210 -18.48 -57.47 -12.59
CA GLY A 210 -19.41 -57.32 -13.72
C GLY A 210 -19.37 -55.91 -14.27
N GLY A 211 -18.88 -55.75 -15.50
CA GLY A 211 -18.61 -54.45 -16.09
C GLY A 211 -19.84 -53.77 -16.68
N GLU A 212 -19.75 -52.45 -16.77
CA GLU A 212 -20.16 -51.70 -17.97
C GLU A 212 -19.49 -50.32 -17.91
N LYS A 213 -18.90 -49.92 -19.05
CA LYS A 213 -18.18 -48.67 -19.23
C LYS A 213 -19.18 -47.54 -19.39
N GLU A 214 -19.27 -46.65 -18.40
CA GLU A 214 -19.70 -45.27 -18.63
C GLU A 214 -18.52 -44.32 -18.50
N GLU A 215 -18.21 -43.66 -19.63
CA GLU A 215 -17.25 -42.58 -19.78
C GLU A 215 -17.66 -41.36 -18.93
N LYS A 216 -17.31 -41.36 -17.64
CA LYS A 216 -17.26 -40.12 -16.87
C LYS A 216 -15.91 -39.45 -17.14
N GLY A 217 -15.97 -38.40 -17.96
CA GLY A 217 -14.85 -37.52 -18.25
C GLY A 217 -14.06 -37.19 -16.99
N LYS A 218 -12.79 -37.58 -16.97
CA LYS A 218 -11.84 -37.18 -15.93
C LYS A 218 -11.60 -35.68 -16.03
N GLY A 219 -12.47 -34.90 -15.40
CA GLY A 219 -12.12 -33.57 -14.94
C GLY A 219 -10.97 -33.72 -13.95
N LYS A 220 -9.73 -33.62 -14.42
CA LYS A 220 -8.57 -33.43 -13.56
C LYS A 220 -8.79 -32.10 -12.83
N LYS A 221 -9.36 -32.14 -11.62
CA LYS A 221 -9.06 -31.13 -10.60
C LYS A 221 -7.56 -31.28 -10.31
N ASN A 222 -6.74 -30.56 -11.07
CA ASN A 222 -5.34 -30.38 -10.71
C ASN A 222 -5.35 -29.57 -9.41
N ASP A 223 -5.11 -30.23 -8.28
CA ASP A 223 -4.64 -29.59 -7.05
C ASP A 223 -3.25 -28.99 -7.33
N GLU A 224 -3.21 -27.90 -8.09
CA GLU A 224 -1.98 -27.16 -8.34
C GLU A 224 -1.58 -26.46 -7.04
N LYS A 225 -0.61 -27.05 -6.34
CA LYS A 225 0.03 -26.46 -5.17
C LYS A 225 0.37 -24.98 -5.40
N LEU A 226 -0.17 -24.10 -4.55
CA LEU A 226 0.10 -22.66 -4.58
C LEU A 226 1.61 -22.37 -4.48
N THR A 227 2.07 -21.35 -5.21
CA THR A 227 3.50 -20.99 -5.29
C THR A 227 3.72 -19.53 -4.91
N ARG A 228 4.96 -19.18 -4.49
CA ARG A 228 5.29 -17.80 -4.09
C ARG A 228 6.01 -17.01 -5.19
N PRO A 229 5.66 -15.73 -5.41
CA PRO A 229 6.38 -14.84 -6.33
C PRO A 229 7.79 -14.51 -5.83
N PRO A 230 8.76 -14.25 -6.73
CA PRO A 230 10.04 -13.69 -6.31
C PRO A 230 9.89 -12.23 -5.90
N TRP A 231 10.70 -11.79 -4.93
CA TRP A 231 10.84 -10.38 -4.59
C TRP A 231 11.56 -9.60 -5.71
N LEU A 232 12.72 -10.10 -6.16
CA LEU A 232 13.46 -9.45 -7.24
C LEU A 232 12.82 -9.74 -8.61
N PRO A 233 12.45 -8.71 -9.41
CA PRO A 233 11.88 -8.89 -10.74
C PRO A 233 12.75 -9.73 -11.68
N ARG A 234 12.10 -10.38 -12.64
CA ARG A 234 12.78 -11.14 -13.70
C ARG A 234 13.08 -10.25 -14.91
N PRO A 235 14.17 -10.54 -15.66
CA PRO A 235 15.25 -11.47 -15.32
C PRO A 235 16.18 -10.88 -14.28
N ARG A 236 16.44 -11.65 -13.21
CA ARG A 236 17.12 -11.19 -11.99
C ARG A 236 18.48 -10.56 -12.21
N LEU A 237 19.35 -11.22 -12.99
CA LEU A 237 20.68 -10.68 -13.30
C LEU A 237 20.59 -9.35 -14.05
N SER A 238 19.59 -9.19 -14.91
CA SER A 238 19.37 -7.92 -15.59
C SER A 238 18.88 -6.85 -14.61
N THR A 239 17.96 -7.20 -13.72
CA THR A 239 17.49 -6.28 -12.67
C THR A 239 18.61 -5.86 -11.73
N CYS A 240 19.50 -6.77 -11.32
CA CYS A 240 20.69 -6.43 -10.54
C CYS A 240 21.60 -5.44 -11.27
N LYS A 241 21.80 -5.61 -12.59
CA LYS A 241 22.53 -4.64 -13.42
C LYS A 241 21.82 -3.28 -13.48
N GLY A 242 20.48 -3.27 -13.46
CA GLY A 242 19.70 -2.04 -13.33
C GLY A 242 19.99 -1.29 -12.04
N TYR A 243 19.96 -2.01 -10.90
CA TYR A 243 20.36 -1.46 -9.61
C TYR A 243 21.82 -0.99 -9.58
N ALA A 244 22.73 -1.74 -10.20
CA ALA A 244 24.13 -1.34 -10.30
C ALA A 244 24.30 -0.04 -11.10
N ASN A 245 23.62 0.08 -12.25
CA ASN A 245 23.60 1.30 -13.05
C ASN A 245 23.00 2.48 -12.28
N PHE A 246 21.86 2.29 -11.60
CA PHE A 246 21.22 3.31 -10.77
C PHE A 246 22.13 3.80 -9.64
N ALA A 247 22.82 2.88 -8.96
CA ALA A 247 23.75 3.19 -7.87
C ALA A 247 25.13 3.69 -8.37
N ASN A 248 25.35 3.75 -9.69
CA ASN A 248 26.65 4.02 -10.30
C ASN A 248 27.77 3.10 -9.76
N MET A 249 27.48 1.80 -9.65
CA MET A 249 28.38 0.78 -9.13
C MET A 249 28.70 -0.30 -10.18
N PRO A 250 29.84 -0.99 -10.09
CA PRO A 250 30.16 -2.09 -10.98
C PRO A 250 29.13 -3.23 -10.92
N ASN A 251 28.76 -3.76 -12.08
CA ASN A 251 27.70 -4.78 -12.23
C ASN A 251 27.95 -6.08 -11.45
N ALA A 252 29.18 -6.62 -11.51
CA ALA A 252 29.49 -7.93 -10.94
C ALA A 252 29.39 -7.94 -9.40
N PRO A 253 30.01 -7.00 -8.66
CA PRO A 253 29.85 -6.91 -7.21
C PRO A 253 28.40 -6.79 -6.75
N VAL A 254 27.59 -5.94 -7.40
CA VAL A 254 26.19 -5.78 -7.07
C VAL A 254 25.41 -7.07 -7.34
N ALA A 255 25.58 -7.68 -8.52
CA ALA A 255 24.90 -8.94 -8.84
C ALA A 255 25.29 -10.07 -7.87
N THR A 256 26.57 -10.16 -7.50
CA THR A 256 27.06 -11.11 -6.49
C THR A 256 26.44 -10.85 -5.12
N TYR A 257 26.38 -9.59 -4.68
CA TYR A 257 25.76 -9.22 -3.42
C TYR A 257 24.30 -9.64 -3.37
N PHE A 258 23.51 -9.33 -4.42
CA PHE A 258 22.12 -9.79 -4.52
C PHE A 258 22.04 -11.33 -4.56
N ALA A 259 22.91 -12.01 -5.31
CA ALA A 259 22.90 -13.49 -5.41
C ALA A 259 23.10 -14.16 -4.05
N LEU A 260 23.98 -13.60 -3.23
CA LEU A 260 24.32 -14.05 -1.88
C LEU A 260 23.32 -13.60 -0.80
N THR A 261 22.36 -12.73 -1.14
CA THR A 261 21.43 -12.16 -0.15
C THR A 261 19.96 -12.35 -0.53
N SER A 262 19.45 -11.58 -1.49
CA SER A 262 18.01 -11.36 -1.71
C SER A 262 17.49 -11.77 -3.10
N MET A 263 18.38 -12.15 -4.04
CA MET A 263 18.01 -12.47 -5.43
C MET A 263 16.92 -13.55 -5.53
N PHE A 264 16.88 -14.47 -4.57
CA PHE A 264 15.95 -15.60 -4.55
C PHE A 264 14.89 -15.50 -3.44
N THR A 265 14.88 -14.38 -2.68
CA THR A 265 13.85 -14.11 -1.69
C THR A 265 12.48 -14.13 -2.34
N LYS A 266 11.51 -14.69 -1.63
CA LYS A 266 10.12 -14.79 -2.08
C LYS A 266 9.28 -13.78 -1.33
N LEU A 267 8.26 -13.27 -2.03
CA LEU A 267 7.23 -12.47 -1.38
C LEU A 267 6.45 -13.35 -0.39
N PRO A 268 6.01 -12.84 0.77
CA PRO A 268 5.15 -13.55 1.71
C PRO A 268 3.69 -13.61 1.21
N ALA A 269 3.50 -13.81 -0.09
CA ALA A 269 2.22 -13.85 -0.79
C ALA A 269 2.10 -15.10 -1.68
N TRP A 270 0.86 -15.47 -2.00
CA TRP A 270 0.51 -16.61 -2.85
C TRP A 270 0.18 -16.15 -4.27
N ARG A 271 0.85 -16.74 -5.26
CA ARG A 271 0.59 -16.41 -6.66
C ARG A 271 -0.76 -16.96 -7.11
N ASN A 272 -1.58 -16.11 -7.70
CA ASN A 272 -2.85 -16.46 -8.35
C ASN A 272 -3.76 -17.30 -7.43
N ALA A 273 -3.80 -16.96 -6.13
CA ALA A 273 -4.70 -17.61 -5.19
C ALA A 273 -6.12 -17.05 -5.35
N LYS A 274 -7.14 -17.81 -4.95
CA LYS A 274 -8.53 -17.37 -4.98
C LYS A 274 -8.72 -16.11 -4.13
N LEU A 275 -9.45 -15.12 -4.66
CA LEU A 275 -9.79 -13.91 -3.91
C LEU A 275 -10.62 -14.29 -2.69
N SER A 276 -10.29 -13.76 -1.51
CA SER A 276 -11.04 -14.07 -0.30
C SER A 276 -12.48 -13.55 -0.40
N ASP A 277 -13.44 -14.24 0.18
CA ASP A 277 -14.81 -13.71 0.36
C ASP A 277 -14.91 -12.68 1.50
N GLY A 278 -13.81 -12.45 2.21
CA GLY A 278 -13.73 -11.56 3.37
C GLY A 278 -14.35 -12.18 4.63
N PRO A 279 -14.25 -11.51 5.78
CA PRO A 279 -15.00 -11.92 6.96
C PRO A 279 -16.51 -11.85 6.68
N PRO A 280 -17.33 -12.74 7.27
CA PRO A 280 -18.78 -12.64 7.16
C PRO A 280 -19.23 -11.24 7.60
N LEU A 281 -20.26 -10.69 6.95
CA LEU A 281 -20.94 -9.51 7.49
C LEU A 281 -21.30 -9.82 8.94
N ALA A 282 -20.92 -8.93 9.86
CA ALA A 282 -21.48 -8.98 11.20
C ALA A 282 -22.99 -8.87 11.00
N GLY A 283 -23.71 -9.98 11.15
CA GLY A 283 -25.14 -9.89 11.36
C GLY A 283 -25.39 -9.09 12.64
N PRO A 284 -26.62 -8.63 12.91
CA PRO A 284 -27.00 -8.46 14.31
C PRO A 284 -26.55 -9.74 15.02
N GLU A 285 -25.83 -9.62 16.14
CA GLU A 285 -25.68 -10.78 17.00
C GLU A 285 -27.11 -11.29 17.22
N GLU A 286 -27.46 -12.42 16.62
CA GLU A 286 -28.52 -13.25 17.17
C GLU A 286 -27.95 -13.71 18.50
N THR A 287 -28.03 -12.82 19.50
CA THR A 287 -28.04 -13.18 20.89
C THR A 287 -29.05 -14.32 20.96
N GLY A 288 -28.64 -15.44 21.57
CA GLY A 288 -29.45 -16.66 21.56
C GLY A 288 -30.89 -16.45 22.07
N GLU A 289 -31.18 -15.31 22.70
CA GLU A 289 -32.51 -14.87 23.12
C GLU A 289 -33.44 -14.45 21.96
N GLU A 290 -32.99 -13.79 20.89
CA GLU A 290 -33.86 -13.44 19.75
C GLU A 290 -34.20 -14.65 18.85
N ALA A 291 -33.28 -15.61 18.76
CA ALA A 291 -33.55 -16.90 18.09
C ALA A 291 -34.52 -17.78 18.90
N LEU A 292 -34.51 -17.67 20.24
CA LEU A 292 -35.48 -18.35 21.11
C LEU A 292 -36.86 -17.65 21.12
N ASN A 293 -36.91 -16.32 21.09
CA ASN A 293 -38.17 -15.55 21.20
C ASN A 293 -39.02 -15.54 19.91
N ARG A 294 -38.48 -16.00 18.77
CA ARG A 294 -39.29 -16.27 17.56
C ARG A 294 -40.03 -17.61 17.59
N GLY A 295 -39.79 -18.44 18.61
CA GLY A 295 -40.68 -19.54 18.97
C GLY A 295 -41.46 -19.15 20.22
N PHE A 296 -42.78 -19.24 20.17
CA PHE A 296 -43.72 -18.91 21.27
C PHE A 296 -44.12 -17.43 21.41
N SER A 297 -44.89 -16.93 20.44
CA SER A 297 -46.15 -16.25 20.79
C SER A 297 -47.16 -16.32 19.66
N ASP A 298 -48.38 -16.61 20.07
CA ASP A 298 -49.66 -16.66 19.36
C ASP A 298 -49.99 -17.78 18.36
N THR A 299 -51.05 -18.47 18.72
CA THR A 299 -51.79 -19.49 17.99
C THR A 299 -52.41 -18.92 16.72
N SER A 300 -51.67 -18.99 15.63
CA SER A 300 -52.22 -19.10 14.28
C SER A 300 -51.24 -19.94 13.47
N GLU A 301 -51.74 -20.89 12.67
CA GLU A 301 -50.94 -21.88 11.95
C GLU A 301 -49.71 -21.27 11.23
N VAL A 302 -48.55 -21.31 11.89
CA VAL A 302 -47.27 -21.14 11.22
C VAL A 302 -46.82 -22.55 10.87
N THR A 303 -47.04 -22.93 9.62
CA THR A 303 -46.41 -24.10 9.02
C THR A 303 -44.90 -23.86 9.10
N LEU A 304 -44.24 -24.47 10.09
CA LEU A 304 -42.78 -24.53 10.16
C LEU A 304 -42.32 -25.34 8.95
N VAL A 305 -41.99 -24.67 7.86
CA VAL A 305 -41.36 -25.29 6.70
C VAL A 305 -39.92 -25.64 7.10
N TRP A 306 -39.75 -26.80 7.71
CA TRP A 306 -38.48 -27.51 7.75
C TRP A 306 -38.17 -28.02 6.34
N GLY A 307 -37.78 -27.09 5.48
CA GLY A 307 -37.24 -27.36 4.17
C GLY A 307 -35.84 -26.76 4.06
N PRO A 308 -34.94 -27.32 3.23
CA PRO A 308 -33.70 -26.65 2.90
C PRO A 308 -34.03 -25.23 2.41
N ARG A 309 -33.41 -24.20 3.01
CA ARG A 309 -33.50 -22.84 2.49
C ARG A 309 -33.18 -22.91 0.98
N PRO A 310 -33.99 -22.31 0.10
CA PRO A 310 -33.66 -22.25 -1.31
C PRO A 310 -32.24 -21.69 -1.43
N ALA A 311 -31.43 -22.30 -2.31
CA ALA A 311 -30.07 -21.83 -2.53
C ALA A 311 -30.11 -20.31 -2.79
N PRO A 312 -29.32 -19.49 -2.07
CA PRO A 312 -29.35 -18.05 -2.23
C PRO A 312 -29.16 -17.72 -3.71
N ASP A 313 -29.96 -16.78 -4.22
CA ASP A 313 -29.81 -16.34 -5.59
C ASP A 313 -28.43 -15.69 -5.80
N ALA A 314 -28.07 -15.47 -7.06
CA ALA A 314 -26.76 -14.92 -7.41
C ALA A 314 -26.50 -13.54 -6.78
N GLU A 315 -27.55 -12.76 -6.53
CA GLU A 315 -27.44 -11.41 -5.99
C GLU A 315 -27.25 -11.42 -4.47
N GLU A 316 -27.92 -12.32 -3.76
CA GLU A 316 -27.67 -12.56 -2.35
C GLU A 316 -26.29 -13.19 -2.11
N LEU A 317 -25.85 -14.09 -2.98
CA LEU A 317 -24.48 -14.62 -2.94
C LEU A 317 -23.45 -13.50 -3.12
N ARG A 318 -23.70 -12.55 -4.03
CA ARG A 318 -22.85 -11.35 -4.22
C ARG A 318 -22.84 -10.44 -3.00
N ARG A 319 -23.99 -10.17 -2.38
CA ARG A 319 -24.07 -9.36 -1.14
C ARG A 319 -23.29 -9.98 0.02
N ARG A 320 -23.20 -11.31 0.06
CA ARG A 320 -22.43 -12.03 1.08
C ARG A 320 -20.92 -11.87 0.90
N ARG A 321 -20.43 -11.74 -0.35
CA ARG A 321 -19.01 -11.57 -0.66
C ARG A 321 -18.55 -10.13 -0.39
N ALA A 322 -17.34 -9.97 0.15
CA ALA A 322 -16.80 -8.65 0.45
C ALA A 322 -16.33 -7.91 -0.80
N GLN A 323 -16.67 -6.63 -0.91
CA GLN A 323 -16.02 -5.68 -1.81
C GLN A 323 -14.81 -5.06 -1.12
N TYR A 324 -13.79 -4.72 -1.90
CA TYR A 324 -12.49 -4.30 -1.38
C TYR A 324 -12.17 -2.86 -1.78
N PRO A 325 -11.77 -1.99 -0.84
CA PRO A 325 -11.20 -0.69 -1.15
C PRO A 325 -9.87 -0.87 -1.89
N VAL A 326 -9.61 0.03 -2.84
CA VAL A 326 -8.43 -0.05 -3.73
C VAL A 326 -7.41 1.03 -3.37
N ILE A 327 -6.14 0.65 -3.35
CA ILE A 327 -5.00 1.56 -3.24
C ILE A 327 -4.14 1.45 -4.51
N MET A 328 -3.94 2.56 -5.21
CA MET A 328 -2.96 2.64 -6.31
C MET A 328 -1.62 3.10 -5.74
N PHE A 329 -0.57 2.28 -5.86
CA PHE A 329 0.74 2.54 -5.27
C PHE A 329 1.81 2.87 -6.31
N SER A 330 2.44 4.05 -6.20
CA SER A 330 3.54 4.51 -7.05
C SER A 330 4.89 4.47 -6.32
N HIS A 331 5.91 3.86 -6.95
CA HIS A 331 7.24 3.74 -6.38
C HIS A 331 8.14 4.97 -6.63
N GLY A 332 9.13 5.16 -5.76
CA GLY A 332 10.20 6.16 -5.92
C GLY A 332 11.24 5.83 -6.99
N LEU A 333 12.25 6.69 -7.12
CA LEU A 333 13.40 6.47 -8.01
C LEU A 333 14.17 5.19 -7.63
N GLY A 334 14.58 4.41 -8.62
CA GLY A 334 15.19 3.09 -8.41
C GLY A 334 14.22 2.01 -7.90
N GLY A 335 12.94 2.35 -7.72
CA GLY A 335 11.89 1.45 -7.24
C GLY A 335 11.44 0.41 -8.27
N SER A 336 10.50 -0.42 -7.84
CA SER A 336 9.79 -1.42 -8.66
C SER A 336 8.48 -1.82 -7.97
N ARG A 337 7.57 -2.50 -8.67
CA ARG A 337 6.28 -3.00 -8.11
C ARG A 337 6.42 -3.99 -6.94
N THR A 338 7.64 -4.46 -6.68
CA THR A 338 7.95 -5.41 -5.60
C THR A 338 8.92 -4.86 -4.57
N ALA A 339 9.34 -3.59 -4.66
CA ALA A 339 10.26 -2.97 -3.71
C ALA A 339 9.58 -2.47 -2.41
N HIS A 340 8.25 -2.43 -2.39
CA HIS A 340 7.41 -1.99 -1.26
C HIS A 340 6.41 -3.07 -0.87
N SER A 341 6.77 -4.35 -1.08
CA SER A 341 5.88 -5.49 -0.87
C SER A 341 5.50 -5.70 0.60
N SER A 342 6.30 -5.20 1.55
CA SER A 342 5.98 -5.21 2.97
C SER A 342 4.77 -4.33 3.25
N ILE A 343 4.78 -3.05 2.82
CA ILE A 343 3.64 -2.14 3.01
C ILE A 343 2.43 -2.60 2.19
N CYS A 344 2.63 -2.87 0.89
CA CYS A 344 1.53 -3.24 0.00
C CYS A 344 0.83 -4.53 0.46
N GLY A 345 1.59 -5.52 0.91
CA GLY A 345 1.03 -6.76 1.40
C GLY A 345 0.47 -6.69 2.82
N GLU A 346 1.01 -5.85 3.71
CA GLU A 346 0.37 -5.60 5.01
C GLU A 346 -1.02 -4.97 4.80
N LEU A 347 -1.12 -3.91 3.99
CA LEU A 347 -2.42 -3.30 3.65
C LEU A 347 -3.37 -4.32 3.03
N ALA A 348 -2.88 -5.18 2.13
CA ALA A 348 -3.70 -6.25 1.57
C ALA A 348 -4.15 -7.29 2.63
N SER A 349 -3.30 -7.62 3.60
CA SER A 349 -3.68 -8.52 4.70
C SER A 349 -4.76 -7.95 5.61
N TYR A 350 -4.96 -6.63 5.58
CA TYR A 350 -6.00 -5.88 6.29
C TYR A 350 -7.25 -5.57 5.44
N GLY A 351 -7.37 -6.16 4.24
CA GLY A 351 -8.59 -6.05 3.44
C GLY A 351 -8.58 -4.99 2.35
N PHE A 352 -7.40 -4.54 1.90
CA PHE A 352 -7.28 -3.70 0.70
C PHE A 352 -6.84 -4.50 -0.52
N VAL A 353 -7.25 -4.04 -1.71
CA VAL A 353 -6.59 -4.44 -2.97
C VAL A 353 -5.56 -3.35 -3.32
N VAL A 354 -4.28 -3.70 -3.30
CA VAL A 354 -3.18 -2.75 -3.55
C VAL A 354 -2.54 -3.01 -4.91
N VAL A 355 -2.57 -2.01 -5.76
CA VAL A 355 -2.11 -2.04 -7.16
C VAL A 355 -0.77 -1.30 -7.24
N ALA A 356 0.33 -2.06 -7.16
CA ALA A 356 1.68 -1.51 -7.22
C ALA A 356 2.15 -1.36 -8.67
N MET A 357 2.34 -0.11 -9.10
CA MET A 357 2.78 0.24 -10.45
C MET A 357 4.23 -0.18 -10.70
N GLU A 358 4.59 -0.46 -11.96
CA GLU A 358 5.98 -0.41 -12.40
C GLU A 358 6.13 0.55 -13.58
N HIS A 359 6.66 1.73 -13.28
CA HIS A 359 6.71 2.82 -14.23
C HIS A 359 7.73 2.59 -15.36
N ARG A 360 7.36 2.98 -16.58
CA ARG A 360 8.14 2.89 -17.84
C ARG A 360 8.81 4.20 -18.23
N ASP A 361 8.74 5.18 -17.35
CA ASP A 361 9.32 6.52 -17.44
C ASP A 361 10.84 6.57 -17.24
N GLY A 362 11.51 5.43 -17.05
CA GLY A 362 12.94 5.40 -16.75
C GLY A 362 13.30 5.90 -15.34
N SER A 363 12.35 5.90 -14.40
CA SER A 363 12.62 6.19 -12.99
C SER A 363 12.94 4.93 -12.17
N GLY A 364 12.48 3.76 -12.61
CA GLY A 364 12.78 2.47 -11.97
C GLY A 364 14.23 2.02 -12.23
N ALA A 365 14.73 1.08 -11.43
CA ALA A 365 16.10 0.58 -11.61
C ALA A 365 16.32 -0.07 -12.98
N ARG A 366 15.33 -0.85 -13.44
CA ARG A 366 15.22 -1.39 -14.81
C ARG A 366 13.87 -2.08 -14.98
N THR A 367 13.31 -1.94 -16.17
CA THR A 367 12.11 -2.67 -16.57
C THR A 367 12.14 -3.10 -18.05
N PHE A 368 11.18 -3.94 -18.43
CA PHE A 368 11.04 -4.48 -19.78
C PHE A 368 9.63 -4.25 -20.30
N VAL A 369 9.56 -3.85 -21.57
CA VAL A 369 8.30 -3.65 -22.31
C VAL A 369 8.24 -4.68 -23.41
N ASN A 370 7.27 -5.58 -23.33
CA ASN A 370 7.01 -6.58 -24.38
C ASN A 370 6.13 -5.96 -25.47
N LYS A 371 6.41 -6.29 -26.74
CA LYS A 371 5.62 -5.81 -27.88
C LYS A 371 4.45 -6.75 -28.15
N GLU A 372 3.31 -6.20 -28.57
CA GLU A 372 2.17 -6.99 -29.03
C GLU A 372 2.53 -7.85 -30.26
N GLY A 373 1.92 -9.03 -30.39
CA GLY A 373 2.20 -9.96 -31.50
C GLY A 373 3.52 -10.74 -31.41
N SER A 374 4.24 -10.65 -30.29
CA SER A 374 5.41 -11.48 -30.02
C SER A 374 5.01 -12.96 -29.81
N SER A 375 4.95 -13.73 -30.90
CA SER A 375 4.65 -15.16 -30.84
C SER A 375 5.79 -15.96 -30.21
N PRO A 376 5.49 -16.99 -29.39
CA PRO A 376 6.50 -17.85 -28.76
C PRO A 376 7.30 -18.72 -29.75
N ASP A 377 6.80 -18.92 -30.97
CA ASP A 377 7.44 -19.77 -31.99
C ASP A 377 8.74 -19.22 -32.57
N LEU A 378 9.12 -18.00 -32.24
CA LEU A 378 10.40 -17.43 -32.67
C LEU A 378 11.55 -17.68 -31.69
N CYS A 379 11.30 -18.29 -30.52
CA CYS A 379 12.33 -18.63 -29.54
C CYS A 379 12.70 -20.13 -29.53
N GLY A 380 12.02 -20.95 -30.34
CA GLY A 380 12.23 -22.39 -30.46
C GLY A 380 13.32 -22.80 -31.46
N GLN A 381 14.49 -22.19 -31.46
CA GLN A 381 15.68 -22.80 -32.11
C GLN A 381 16.91 -22.67 -31.21
N ASN A 382 17.07 -23.70 -30.37
CA ASN A 382 18.33 -24.38 -30.08
C ASN A 382 19.61 -23.54 -30.01
N LEU A 383 19.91 -23.00 -28.83
CA LEU A 383 21.29 -22.88 -28.35
C LEU A 383 21.25 -23.04 -26.84
N ASP A 384 21.46 -24.26 -26.36
CA ASP A 384 22.16 -24.60 -25.12
C ASP A 384 21.94 -26.09 -24.79
N ARG A 385 22.45 -26.97 -25.65
CA ARG A 385 22.74 -28.37 -25.28
C ARG A 385 23.59 -29.05 -26.36
N ARG A 386 24.91 -29.02 -26.13
CA ARG A 386 25.92 -30.06 -26.44
C ARG A 386 27.28 -29.41 -26.08
N SER A 387 27.70 -29.56 -24.83
CA SER A 387 28.67 -30.57 -24.38
C SER A 387 30.07 -30.29 -24.93
N ASN A 388 30.90 -29.72 -24.07
CA ASN A 388 32.36 -29.85 -24.13
C ASN A 388 32.72 -31.33 -24.26
N ALA A 389 33.12 -31.75 -25.45
CA ALA A 389 33.89 -32.97 -25.68
C ALA A 389 34.42 -32.94 -27.12
N GLN A 390 35.62 -32.39 -27.33
CA GLN A 390 36.79 -33.14 -27.82
C GLN A 390 37.97 -32.20 -28.05
N ARG A 391 39.11 -32.70 -27.58
CA ARG A 391 40.46 -32.16 -27.59
C ARG A 391 41.09 -32.19 -28.99
N GLU A 392 42.12 -31.34 -29.14
CA GLU A 392 43.38 -31.54 -29.92
C GLU A 392 43.20 -31.70 -31.46
N LYS A 393 44.05 -31.20 -32.35
CA LYS A 393 45.40 -30.61 -32.33
C LYS A 393 45.67 -30.04 -33.74
N GLU A 394 46.70 -29.20 -33.80
CA GLU A 394 47.67 -29.04 -34.89
C GLU A 394 47.33 -28.30 -36.20
N ASP A 395 48.32 -27.45 -36.50
CA ASP A 395 48.77 -26.94 -37.80
C ASP A 395 48.22 -25.60 -38.33
N GLY A 396 49.08 -24.59 -38.19
CA GLY A 396 49.64 -23.90 -39.34
C GLY A 396 48.68 -23.29 -40.36
N SER A 397 48.51 -21.98 -40.21
CA SER A 397 48.51 -21.00 -41.31
C SER A 397 47.16 -20.50 -41.89
N LYS A 398 47.18 -19.16 -42.04
CA LYS A 398 46.51 -18.27 -43.01
C LYS A 398 44.99 -18.04 -42.92
N ILE A 399 44.69 -16.83 -42.41
CA ILE A 399 43.68 -15.84 -42.81
C ILE A 399 42.57 -16.34 -43.77
N PRO A 400 41.29 -16.15 -43.38
CA PRO A 400 40.38 -15.52 -44.33
C PRO A 400 39.47 -14.44 -43.72
N THR A 401 39.46 -13.30 -44.41
CA THR A 401 38.28 -12.47 -44.75
C THR A 401 37.08 -12.55 -43.79
N LYS A 402 36.89 -11.45 -43.03
CA LYS A 402 35.62 -11.11 -42.37
C LYS A 402 34.50 -10.93 -43.42
N ARG A 403 33.94 -12.03 -43.93
CA ARG A 403 32.60 -12.02 -44.53
C ARG A 403 31.62 -11.68 -43.40
N ARG A 404 31.27 -10.39 -43.30
CA ARG A 404 30.09 -9.89 -42.60
C ARG A 404 28.87 -10.67 -43.09
N ARG A 405 28.54 -11.78 -42.43
CA ARG A 405 27.19 -12.33 -42.45
C ARG A 405 26.32 -11.27 -41.77
N LYS A 406 25.61 -10.45 -42.57
CA LYS A 406 24.41 -9.75 -42.12
C LYS A 406 23.47 -10.85 -41.59
N LYS A 407 23.49 -11.09 -40.28
CA LYS A 407 22.39 -11.79 -39.61
C LYS A 407 21.17 -10.92 -39.88
N ASN A 408 20.20 -11.43 -40.63
CA ASN A 408 18.87 -10.85 -40.73
C ASN A 408 18.38 -10.63 -39.30
N GLY A 409 18.51 -9.39 -38.82
CA GLY A 409 18.32 -9.03 -37.43
C GLY A 409 16.84 -8.99 -37.13
N LYS A 410 16.24 -10.14 -36.78
CA LYS A 410 14.89 -10.15 -36.21
C LYS A 410 14.89 -9.21 -35.01
N GLN A 411 14.12 -8.14 -35.09
CA GLN A 411 13.99 -7.14 -34.02
C GLN A 411 13.52 -7.87 -32.76
N LYS A 412 14.11 -7.54 -31.60
CA LYS A 412 13.73 -8.19 -30.34
C LYS A 412 12.24 -7.94 -30.07
N PRO A 413 11.47 -8.94 -29.60
CA PRO A 413 10.05 -8.79 -29.28
C PRO A 413 9.76 -7.95 -28.03
N TYR A 414 10.79 -7.29 -27.49
CA TYR A 414 10.72 -6.44 -26.31
C TYR A 414 11.84 -5.39 -26.37
N TYR A 415 11.70 -4.32 -25.60
CA TYR A 415 12.79 -3.39 -25.29
C TYR A 415 12.95 -3.23 -23.77
N MET A 416 14.05 -2.60 -23.37
CA MET A 416 14.46 -2.43 -21.99
C MET A 416 14.53 -0.94 -21.68
N VAL A 417 13.97 -0.57 -20.54
CA VAL A 417 14.05 0.80 -20.02
C VAL A 417 14.91 0.77 -18.77
N ASP A 418 16.01 1.52 -18.81
CA ASP A 418 16.93 1.73 -17.70
C ASP A 418 16.63 3.05 -17.00
N TYR A 419 17.15 3.20 -15.79
CA TYR A 419 17.16 4.48 -15.12
C TYR A 419 17.74 5.57 -16.02
N LEU A 420 17.02 6.68 -16.14
CA LEU A 420 17.40 7.87 -16.88
C LEU A 420 17.99 8.88 -15.91
N PHE A 421 19.27 9.17 -16.12
CA PHE A 421 19.93 10.30 -15.49
C PHE A 421 19.69 11.54 -16.35
N PRO A 422 19.37 12.69 -15.75
CA PRO A 422 19.42 13.98 -16.42
C PRO A 422 20.75 14.20 -17.13
N LEU A 423 20.71 14.80 -18.32
CA LEU A 423 21.93 15.16 -19.06
C LEU A 423 22.67 16.25 -18.27
N ASP A 424 23.96 16.03 -18.03
CA ASP A 424 24.83 16.93 -17.25
C ASP A 424 24.38 17.22 -15.80
N ASN A 425 23.35 16.52 -15.30
CA ASN A 425 22.82 16.68 -13.94
C ASN A 425 22.46 15.33 -13.27
N ALA A 426 23.38 14.36 -13.31
CA ALA A 426 23.14 13.01 -12.76
C ALA A 426 22.89 12.96 -11.23
N GLN A 427 23.06 14.08 -10.53
CA GLN A 427 22.88 14.22 -9.08
C GLN A 427 21.72 15.16 -8.70
N ASP A 428 20.75 15.34 -9.61
CA ASP A 428 19.56 16.19 -9.46
C ASP A 428 18.71 15.90 -8.21
N THR A 429 18.88 14.74 -7.61
CA THR A 429 18.20 14.32 -6.36
C THR A 429 18.87 14.80 -5.08
N ARG A 430 20.06 15.41 -5.15
CA ARG A 430 20.81 15.83 -3.95
C ARG A 430 20.29 17.18 -3.43
N PRO A 431 20.05 17.32 -2.11
CA PRO A 431 19.60 18.58 -1.50
C PRO A 431 20.43 19.81 -1.86
N ASN A 432 21.75 19.66 -1.94
CA ASN A 432 22.69 20.76 -2.17
C ASN A 432 23.26 20.76 -3.59
N ASN A 433 22.52 20.20 -4.56
CA ASN A 433 22.95 20.19 -5.96
C ASN A 433 22.85 21.61 -6.55
N PRO A 434 23.95 22.24 -7.01
CA PRO A 434 23.89 23.62 -7.53
C PRO A 434 23.05 23.75 -8.80
N ALA A 435 22.93 22.68 -9.59
CA ALA A 435 22.07 22.66 -10.79
C ALA A 435 20.58 22.45 -10.48
N GLY A 436 20.22 22.21 -9.21
CA GLY A 436 18.84 21.91 -8.81
C GLY A 436 18.30 20.60 -9.37
N VAL A 437 16.98 20.46 -9.34
CA VAL A 437 16.24 19.33 -9.92
C VAL A 437 16.03 19.58 -11.41
N ASP A 438 16.17 18.55 -12.24
CA ASP A 438 15.79 18.62 -13.66
C ASP A 438 14.25 18.57 -13.79
N THR A 439 13.61 19.74 -13.75
CA THR A 439 12.16 19.85 -13.75
C THR A 439 11.53 19.39 -15.06
N GLU A 440 12.24 19.48 -16.19
CA GLU A 440 11.74 19.03 -17.49
C GLU A 440 11.60 17.50 -17.52
N LEU A 441 12.67 16.78 -17.17
CA LEU A 441 12.64 15.32 -17.12
C LEU A 441 11.66 14.85 -16.04
N ARG A 442 11.68 15.43 -14.83
CA ARG A 442 10.83 14.97 -13.73
C ARG A 442 9.35 15.22 -13.99
N SER A 443 8.98 16.36 -14.59
CA SER A 443 7.59 16.63 -14.96
C SER A 443 7.11 15.67 -16.06
N ALA A 444 7.89 15.47 -17.11
CA ALA A 444 7.54 14.53 -18.18
C ALA A 444 7.43 13.07 -17.69
N GLN A 445 8.26 12.69 -16.72
CA GLN A 445 8.13 11.40 -16.04
C GLN A 445 6.81 11.31 -15.26
N ILE A 446 6.44 12.34 -14.48
CA ILE A 446 5.16 12.38 -13.76
C ILE A 446 3.97 12.30 -14.72
N ASP A 447 4.00 12.99 -15.86
CA ASP A 447 2.92 12.92 -16.86
C ASP A 447 2.74 11.50 -17.39
N LEU A 448 3.85 10.82 -17.72
CA LEU A 448 3.81 9.42 -18.15
C LEU A 448 3.24 8.53 -17.04
N ARG A 449 3.68 8.74 -15.79
CA ARG A 449 3.19 7.98 -14.63
C ARG A 449 1.69 8.17 -14.41
N CYS A 450 1.17 9.39 -14.58
CA CYS A 450 -0.27 9.67 -14.49
C CYS A 450 -1.04 8.89 -15.56
N ALA A 451 -0.55 8.87 -16.80
CA ALA A 451 -1.16 8.08 -17.87
C ALA A 451 -1.10 6.56 -17.59
N GLU A 452 -0.01 6.04 -17.03
CA GLU A 452 0.08 4.64 -16.61
C GLU A 452 -0.96 4.29 -15.53
N ILE A 453 -1.19 5.19 -14.58
CA ILE A 453 -2.17 5.01 -13.51
C ILE A 453 -3.59 4.96 -14.09
N GLN A 454 -3.92 5.84 -15.05
CA GLN A 454 -5.21 5.79 -15.76
C GLN A 454 -5.40 4.48 -16.53
N GLU A 455 -4.36 3.99 -17.22
CA GLU A 455 -4.43 2.72 -17.95
C GLU A 455 -4.59 1.53 -16.99
N ALA A 456 -3.91 1.54 -15.84
CA ALA A 456 -4.10 0.50 -14.82
C ALA A 456 -5.52 0.56 -14.23
N TYR A 457 -6.05 1.74 -13.93
CA TYR A 457 -7.44 1.91 -13.47
C TYR A 457 -8.45 1.37 -14.50
N TYR A 458 -8.25 1.65 -15.79
CA TYR A 458 -9.08 1.08 -16.86
C TYR A 458 -9.06 -0.46 -16.85
N VAL A 459 -7.89 -1.08 -16.68
CA VAL A 459 -7.77 -2.55 -16.58
C VAL A 459 -8.49 -3.10 -15.34
N LEU A 460 -8.42 -2.41 -14.19
CA LEU A 460 -9.19 -2.78 -13.00
C LEU A 460 -10.69 -2.69 -13.24
N GLY A 461 -11.15 -1.65 -13.97
CA GLY A 461 -12.53 -1.51 -14.41
C GLY A 461 -12.99 -2.69 -15.27
N MET A 462 -12.17 -3.12 -16.23
CA MET A 462 -12.46 -4.31 -17.03
C MET A 462 -12.61 -5.56 -16.16
N ILE A 463 -11.68 -5.79 -15.22
CA ILE A 463 -11.74 -6.93 -14.28
C ILE A 463 -13.02 -6.87 -13.45
N ASN A 464 -13.31 -5.71 -12.85
CA ASN A 464 -14.47 -5.50 -12.00
C ASN A 464 -15.80 -5.65 -12.75
N ASN A 465 -15.82 -5.37 -14.06
CA ASN A 465 -16.99 -5.51 -14.93
C ASN A 465 -17.13 -6.93 -15.53
N GLY A 466 -16.38 -7.91 -15.03
CA GLY A 466 -16.47 -9.31 -15.47
C GLY A 466 -15.69 -9.62 -16.76
N GLN A 467 -14.83 -8.72 -17.22
CA GLN A 467 -14.00 -8.91 -18.42
C GLN A 467 -12.58 -9.42 -18.08
N GLY A 468 -12.41 -10.08 -16.94
CA GLY A 468 -11.11 -10.58 -16.46
C GLY A 468 -10.45 -11.58 -17.41
N GLU A 469 -11.22 -12.43 -18.08
CA GLU A 469 -10.69 -13.38 -19.10
C GLU A 469 -10.09 -12.66 -20.31
N GLU A 470 -10.71 -11.56 -20.75
CA GLU A 470 -10.19 -10.74 -21.85
C GLU A 470 -8.88 -10.05 -21.43
N VAL A 471 -8.82 -9.55 -20.21
CA VAL A 471 -7.59 -9.02 -19.61
C VAL A 471 -6.51 -10.10 -19.57
N ALA A 472 -6.84 -11.32 -19.17
CA ALA A 472 -5.89 -12.43 -19.12
C ALA A 472 -5.38 -12.84 -20.51
N ARG A 473 -6.25 -12.84 -21.53
CA ARG A 473 -5.89 -13.11 -22.93
C ARG A 473 -4.89 -12.09 -23.48
N ARG A 474 -5.11 -10.81 -23.18
CA ARG A 474 -4.25 -9.68 -23.59
C ARG A 474 -2.97 -9.55 -22.78
N ASN A 475 -2.90 -10.15 -21.59
CA ASN A 475 -1.73 -10.05 -20.72
C ASN A 475 -0.44 -10.55 -21.40
N LEU A 476 0.59 -9.71 -21.37
CA LEU A 476 1.91 -9.99 -21.90
C LEU A 476 2.83 -10.65 -20.86
N ARG A 477 2.43 -10.74 -19.58
CA ARG A 477 3.17 -11.47 -18.52
C ARG A 477 3.01 -13.00 -18.60
N LYS A 478 3.08 -13.57 -19.81
CA LYS A 478 2.93 -15.00 -20.11
C LYS A 478 4.23 -15.68 -20.54
N LYS A 479 4.24 -17.02 -20.53
CA LYS A 479 5.41 -17.84 -20.91
C LYS A 479 5.94 -17.42 -22.29
N GLY A 480 7.26 -17.25 -22.38
CA GLY A 480 7.94 -16.78 -23.60
C GLY A 480 8.33 -15.30 -23.56
N ASN A 481 7.52 -14.47 -22.91
CA ASN A 481 7.78 -13.03 -22.81
C ASN A 481 8.81 -12.67 -21.73
N LYS A 482 9.46 -11.52 -21.92
CA LYS A 482 10.56 -11.08 -21.07
C LYS A 482 10.03 -10.63 -19.71
N GLY A 483 10.65 -11.16 -18.65
CA GLY A 483 10.26 -10.86 -17.28
C GLY A 483 9.03 -11.62 -16.79
N SER A 484 8.45 -12.49 -17.63
CA SER A 484 7.26 -13.27 -17.29
C SER A 484 7.55 -14.48 -16.41
N SER A 485 6.53 -14.87 -15.66
CA SER A 485 6.42 -16.18 -15.01
C SER A 485 5.90 -17.19 -16.03
N SER A 486 6.35 -18.45 -15.98
CA SER A 486 5.73 -19.53 -16.75
C SER A 486 4.25 -19.74 -16.38
N LYS A 487 3.88 -19.40 -15.14
CA LYS A 487 2.50 -19.50 -14.64
C LYS A 487 1.58 -18.37 -15.16
N GLY A 488 2.10 -17.22 -15.56
CA GLY A 488 1.26 -16.05 -15.92
C GLY A 488 0.11 -15.83 -14.93
N LEU A 489 -1.11 -15.78 -15.44
CA LEU A 489 -2.36 -15.68 -14.68
C LEU A 489 -3.10 -17.03 -14.53
N ILE A 490 -2.45 -18.16 -14.83
CA ILE A 490 -3.04 -19.49 -14.68
C ILE A 490 -3.42 -19.72 -13.21
N GLY A 491 -4.67 -20.13 -12.99
CA GLY A 491 -5.25 -20.42 -11.66
C GLY A 491 -6.08 -19.27 -11.07
N ILE A 492 -6.16 -18.12 -11.72
CA ILE A 492 -7.10 -17.06 -11.33
C ILE A 492 -8.50 -17.43 -11.83
N ASP A 493 -9.47 -17.43 -10.93
CA ASP A 493 -10.88 -17.41 -11.26
C ASP A 493 -11.32 -15.96 -11.43
N TRP A 494 -11.68 -15.55 -12.64
CA TRP A 494 -12.05 -14.16 -12.94
C TRP A 494 -13.49 -13.81 -12.57
N GLU A 495 -14.38 -14.80 -12.47
CA GLU A 495 -15.75 -14.56 -12.02
C GLU A 495 -15.73 -14.06 -10.57
N ASP A 496 -14.83 -14.60 -9.76
CA ASP A 496 -14.64 -14.23 -8.37
C ASP A 496 -14.28 -12.75 -8.15
N TRP A 497 -13.76 -12.05 -9.17
CA TRP A 497 -13.37 -10.63 -9.12
C TRP A 497 -14.48 -9.66 -9.58
N THR A 498 -15.55 -10.17 -10.18
CA THR A 498 -16.63 -9.34 -10.74
C THR A 498 -17.36 -8.59 -9.62
N GLY A 499 -17.42 -7.27 -9.71
CA GLY A 499 -18.08 -6.40 -8.73
C GLY A 499 -17.44 -6.42 -7.35
N ARG A 500 -16.15 -6.76 -7.23
CA ARG A 500 -15.44 -6.90 -5.95
C ARG A 500 -14.58 -5.70 -5.58
N LEU A 501 -14.45 -4.69 -6.44
CA LEU A 501 -13.57 -3.54 -6.22
C LEU A 501 -14.38 -2.25 -6.09
N TYR A 502 -14.11 -1.46 -5.03
CA TYR A 502 -14.58 -0.09 -4.93
C TYR A 502 -13.72 0.83 -5.81
N LEU A 503 -14.23 1.15 -7.01
CA LEU A 503 -13.51 1.98 -7.98
C LEU A 503 -13.87 3.47 -7.94
N ASN A 504 -14.83 3.91 -7.11
CA ASN A 504 -15.25 5.31 -7.05
C ASN A 504 -14.55 6.14 -5.96
N ASN A 505 -13.86 5.50 -5.00
CA ASN A 505 -13.13 6.15 -3.89
C ASN A 505 -11.76 5.50 -3.70
N VAL A 506 -10.94 5.51 -4.76
CA VAL A 506 -9.61 4.89 -4.74
C VAL A 506 -8.65 5.78 -3.96
N THR A 507 -7.82 5.16 -3.12
CA THR A 507 -6.72 5.86 -2.45
C THR A 507 -5.49 5.89 -3.34
N MET A 508 -4.91 7.06 -3.55
CA MET A 508 -3.59 7.16 -4.19
C MET A 508 -2.50 7.12 -3.12
N MET A 509 -1.50 6.26 -3.29
CA MET A 509 -0.38 6.14 -2.37
C MET A 509 0.95 6.17 -3.12
N GLY A 510 1.99 6.77 -2.56
CA GLY A 510 3.28 6.72 -3.21
C GLY A 510 4.46 7.09 -2.31
N HIS A 511 5.63 6.54 -2.63
CA HIS A 511 6.87 6.78 -1.90
C HIS A 511 7.86 7.64 -2.69
N SER A 512 8.47 8.64 -2.05
CA SER A 512 9.51 9.48 -2.67
C SER A 512 8.99 10.18 -3.94
N PHE A 513 9.60 9.95 -5.10
CA PHE A 513 9.08 10.42 -6.39
C PHE A 513 7.67 9.90 -6.72
N GLY A 514 7.31 8.70 -6.22
CA GLY A 514 5.94 8.22 -6.27
C GLY A 514 4.99 9.01 -5.37
N GLY A 515 5.47 9.61 -4.28
CA GLY A 515 4.71 10.57 -3.48
C GLY A 515 4.43 11.87 -4.24
N ALA A 516 5.41 12.37 -5.01
CA ALA A 516 5.20 13.51 -5.91
C ALA A 516 4.18 13.17 -7.03
N THR A 517 4.25 11.94 -7.56
CA THR A 517 3.25 11.42 -8.52
C THR A 517 1.86 11.37 -7.89
N ALA A 518 1.75 10.86 -6.66
CA ALA A 518 0.49 10.80 -5.94
C ALA A 518 -0.10 12.20 -5.69
N ALA A 519 0.72 13.17 -5.30
CA ALA A 519 0.31 14.56 -5.17
C ALA A 519 -0.23 15.12 -6.49
N GLN A 520 0.44 14.87 -7.61
CA GLN A 520 -0.03 15.31 -8.93
C GLN A 520 -1.37 14.68 -9.31
N VAL A 521 -1.55 13.38 -9.11
CA VAL A 521 -2.81 12.68 -9.35
C VAL A 521 -3.96 13.28 -8.55
N LEU A 522 -3.71 13.69 -7.30
CA LEU A 522 -4.73 14.32 -6.46
C LEU A 522 -5.12 15.72 -6.92
N ARG A 523 -4.19 16.46 -7.53
CA ARG A 523 -4.40 17.79 -8.12
C ARG A 523 -5.16 17.74 -9.45
N LEU A 524 -4.96 16.70 -10.26
CA LEU A 524 -5.62 16.50 -11.56
C LEU A 524 -7.07 15.97 -11.39
N ARG A 525 -7.96 16.79 -10.84
CA ARG A 525 -9.31 16.37 -10.40
C ARG A 525 -10.22 15.88 -11.52
N GLU A 526 -10.12 16.45 -12.72
CA GLU A 526 -10.94 16.07 -13.87
C GLU A 526 -10.51 14.72 -14.48
N ASP A 527 -9.21 14.45 -14.47
CA ASP A 527 -8.61 13.21 -14.98
C ASP A 527 -8.74 12.02 -14.01
N PHE A 528 -8.80 12.33 -12.71
CA PHE A 528 -8.81 11.36 -11.60
C PHE A 528 -10.01 11.58 -10.66
N THR A 529 -11.21 11.65 -11.25
CA THR A 529 -12.49 11.81 -10.51
C THR A 529 -12.78 10.67 -9.54
N TRP A 530 -12.18 9.49 -9.78
CA TRP A 530 -12.33 8.27 -8.99
C TRP A 530 -11.34 8.15 -7.82
N VAL A 531 -10.38 9.08 -7.70
CA VAL A 531 -9.45 9.15 -6.57
C VAL A 531 -10.03 10.07 -5.52
N SER A 532 -10.17 9.62 -4.28
CA SER A 532 -10.81 10.42 -3.21
C SER A 532 -9.82 10.97 -2.17
N GLN A 533 -8.70 10.27 -1.89
CA GLN A 533 -7.70 10.72 -0.92
C GLN A 533 -6.28 10.20 -1.22
N GLY A 534 -5.29 10.76 -0.52
CA GLY A 534 -3.86 10.51 -0.77
C GLY A 534 -3.02 10.12 0.45
N ILE A 535 -2.10 9.17 0.30
CA ILE A 535 -1.09 8.83 1.30
C ILE A 535 0.30 9.00 0.70
N LEU A 536 1.05 9.96 1.22
CA LEU A 536 2.31 10.42 0.67
C LEU A 536 3.46 10.03 1.59
N LEU A 537 4.23 9.01 1.20
CA LEU A 537 5.34 8.49 1.99
C LEU A 537 6.65 9.18 1.60
N ASP A 538 7.19 9.97 2.52
CA ASP A 538 8.49 10.62 2.42
C ASP A 538 8.73 11.29 1.06
N VAL A 539 7.81 12.19 0.70
CA VAL A 539 7.70 12.84 -0.62
C VAL A 539 8.99 13.55 -1.01
N TRP A 540 9.37 13.41 -2.28
CA TRP A 540 10.37 14.26 -2.90
C TRP A 540 9.70 15.51 -3.50
N GLY A 541 9.51 16.52 -2.65
CA GLY A 541 8.76 17.74 -2.96
C GLY A 541 9.33 18.57 -4.12
N PRO A 542 10.65 18.76 -4.24
CA PRO A 542 11.26 19.50 -5.35
C PRO A 542 11.04 18.92 -6.76
N ALA A 543 10.51 17.69 -6.88
CA ALA A 543 10.16 17.10 -8.17
C ALA A 543 8.67 17.25 -8.51
N MET A 544 7.87 17.82 -7.63
CA MET A 544 6.47 18.12 -7.92
C MET A 544 6.39 19.23 -8.96
N PRO A 545 5.47 19.15 -9.93
CA PRO A 545 5.24 20.24 -10.88
C PRO A 545 4.87 21.54 -10.15
N GLU A 546 5.52 22.64 -10.53
CA GLU A 546 5.23 23.98 -10.03
C GLU A 546 4.01 24.55 -10.75
N ASP A 547 2.83 23.99 -10.49
CA ASP A 547 1.57 24.60 -10.92
C ASP A 547 0.89 25.29 -9.73
N THR A 548 0.59 26.58 -9.91
CA THR A 548 -0.05 27.44 -8.91
C THR A 548 -1.45 27.88 -9.33
N SER A 549 -1.96 27.36 -10.45
CA SER A 549 -3.33 27.61 -10.88
C SER A 549 -4.34 27.07 -9.87
N GLU A 550 -5.46 27.78 -9.72
CA GLU A 550 -6.55 27.37 -8.83
C GLU A 550 -7.16 26.02 -9.22
N GLU A 551 -7.08 25.65 -10.49
CA GLU A 551 -7.54 24.37 -11.03
C GLU A 551 -6.78 23.18 -10.43
N HIS A 552 -5.45 23.33 -10.30
CA HIS A 552 -4.50 22.33 -9.82
C HIS A 552 -4.20 22.41 -8.32
N ARG A 553 -4.99 23.18 -7.55
CA ARG A 553 -4.88 23.15 -6.09
C ARG A 553 -5.37 21.82 -5.52
N LEU A 554 -4.67 21.35 -4.49
CA LEU A 554 -5.06 20.15 -3.77
C LEU A 554 -6.35 20.40 -2.98
N ARG A 555 -7.38 19.58 -3.20
CA ARG A 555 -8.70 19.65 -2.53
C ARG A 555 -9.20 18.29 -2.04
N LYS A 556 -8.27 17.37 -1.78
CA LYS A 556 -8.56 16.00 -1.33
C LYS A 556 -7.80 15.73 -0.04
N PRO A 557 -8.34 14.94 0.91
CA PRO A 557 -7.65 14.63 2.15
C PRO A 557 -6.29 13.97 1.89
N ILE A 558 -5.29 14.33 2.70
CA ILE A 558 -3.94 13.77 2.57
C ILE A 558 -3.28 13.44 3.90
N LEU A 559 -2.54 12.33 3.93
CA LEU A 559 -1.56 11.99 4.95
C LEU A 559 -0.16 12.06 4.35
N ALA A 560 0.65 13.03 4.77
CA ALA A 560 2.08 13.07 4.50
C ALA A 560 2.86 12.46 5.67
N LEU A 561 3.55 11.35 5.43
CA LEU A 561 4.32 10.62 6.44
C LEU A 561 5.81 10.62 6.06
N GLY A 562 6.58 11.49 6.70
CA GLY A 562 8.01 11.68 6.44
C GLY A 562 8.94 10.80 7.28
N SER A 563 10.20 10.72 6.87
CA SER A 563 11.30 10.19 7.67
C SER A 563 12.10 11.31 8.35
N GLU A 564 12.68 11.04 9.52
CA GLU A 564 13.47 12.06 10.24
C GLU A 564 14.66 12.56 9.41
N ALA A 565 15.32 11.67 8.65
CA ALA A 565 16.43 12.07 7.79
C ALA A 565 15.99 13.07 6.69
N PHE A 566 14.82 12.87 6.09
CA PHE A 566 14.25 13.76 5.06
C PHE A 566 13.66 15.03 5.65
N MET A 567 13.10 14.96 6.87
CA MET A 567 12.56 16.12 7.59
C MET A 567 13.59 17.23 7.74
N HIS A 568 14.86 16.89 7.95
CA HIS A 568 15.94 17.88 8.07
C HIS A 568 16.31 18.59 6.75
N TRP A 569 15.82 18.11 5.60
CA TRP A 569 15.94 18.82 4.33
C TRP A 569 14.88 19.93 4.26
N LYS A 570 15.27 21.13 4.72
CA LYS A 570 14.36 22.28 4.89
C LYS A 570 13.54 22.61 3.66
N ASP A 571 14.14 22.62 2.48
CA ASP A 571 13.42 22.96 1.25
C ASP A 571 12.37 21.91 0.92
N ASN A 572 12.71 20.62 1.03
CA ASN A 572 11.74 19.54 0.85
C ASN A 572 10.62 19.60 1.90
N PHE A 573 10.96 19.84 3.17
CA PHE A 573 9.98 19.98 4.25
C PHE A 573 8.97 21.10 3.93
N LYS A 574 9.43 22.27 3.47
CA LYS A 574 8.56 23.38 3.05
C LYS A 574 7.64 23.03 1.88
N HIS A 575 8.11 22.23 0.92
CA HIS A 575 7.25 21.79 -0.18
C HIS A 575 6.11 20.89 0.31
N VAL A 576 6.41 19.98 1.25
CA VAL A 576 5.41 19.09 1.84
C VAL A 576 4.45 19.86 2.75
N GLU A 577 4.98 20.79 3.54
CA GLU A 577 4.20 21.72 4.37
C GLU A 577 3.22 22.52 3.50
N LYS A 578 3.71 23.16 2.43
CA LYS A 578 2.86 23.90 1.48
C LYS A 578 1.74 23.03 0.92
N LEU A 579 2.04 21.79 0.53
CA LEU A 579 1.03 20.86 0.02
C LEU A 579 -0.06 20.53 1.07
N CYS A 580 0.34 20.34 2.33
CA CYS A 580 -0.59 20.09 3.43
C CYS A 580 -1.45 21.32 3.73
N LEU A 581 -0.84 22.50 3.72
CA LEU A 581 -1.55 23.77 3.87
C LEU A 581 -2.53 24.03 2.72
N GLU A 582 -2.18 23.68 1.48
CA GLU A 582 -3.11 23.77 0.34
C GLU A 582 -4.39 22.96 0.54
N ALA A 583 -4.27 21.72 1.06
CA ALA A 583 -5.42 20.88 1.42
C ALA A 583 -6.25 21.50 2.55
N ARG A 584 -5.59 21.97 3.62
CA ARG A 584 -6.27 22.60 4.75
C ARG A 584 -7.01 23.87 4.34
N ASP A 585 -6.39 24.73 3.53
CA ASP A 585 -7.02 25.94 3.00
C ASP A 585 -8.25 25.64 2.12
N ALA A 586 -8.32 24.42 1.56
CA ALA A 586 -9.48 23.94 0.82
C ALA A 586 -10.57 23.32 1.72
N GLY A 587 -10.39 23.33 3.04
CA GLY A 587 -11.33 22.77 4.02
C GLY A 587 -11.39 21.25 4.03
N VAL A 588 -10.29 20.57 3.68
CA VAL A 588 -10.19 19.11 3.75
C VAL A 588 -9.09 18.66 4.72
N PRO A 589 -9.29 17.54 5.45
CA PRO A 589 -8.33 17.06 6.44
C PRO A 589 -6.93 16.81 5.87
N SER A 590 -5.92 17.29 6.59
CA SER A 590 -4.51 17.15 6.22
C SER A 590 -3.66 16.79 7.44
N TRP A 591 -2.79 15.79 7.28
CA TRP A 591 -1.78 15.42 8.27
C TRP A 591 -0.39 15.52 7.68
N MET A 592 0.54 16.10 8.43
CA MET A 592 1.97 16.07 8.15
C MET A 592 2.69 15.50 9.37
N THR A 593 3.35 14.36 9.20
CA THR A 593 3.93 13.58 10.30
C THR A 593 5.35 13.12 9.99
N THR A 594 6.10 12.67 11.00
CA THR A 594 7.45 12.13 10.82
C THR A 594 7.72 10.97 11.77
N ILE A 595 8.18 9.84 11.23
CA ILE A 595 8.61 8.71 12.06
C ILE A 595 10.02 8.96 12.60
N ARG A 596 10.15 8.99 13.92
CA ARG A 596 11.42 9.25 14.60
C ARG A 596 12.43 8.14 14.36
N GLY A 597 13.68 8.51 14.20
CA GLY A 597 14.81 7.63 13.96
C GLY A 597 14.83 6.95 12.60
N SER A 598 13.90 7.30 11.71
CA SER A 598 13.76 6.69 10.39
C SER A 598 14.60 7.41 9.34
N VAL A 599 14.87 6.70 8.25
CA VAL A 599 15.61 7.19 7.09
C VAL A 599 14.76 6.96 5.85
N HIS A 600 15.13 7.58 4.72
CA HIS A 600 14.31 7.56 3.51
C HIS A 600 13.86 6.18 3.03
N LEU A 601 14.74 5.17 3.17
CA LEU A 601 14.46 3.80 2.76
C LEU A 601 13.61 3.00 3.76
N ALA A 602 13.22 3.57 4.90
CA ALA A 602 12.43 2.90 5.94
C ALA A 602 11.05 2.44 5.44
N ALA A 603 10.48 3.12 4.45
CA ALA A 603 9.24 2.74 3.79
C ALA A 603 9.38 1.58 2.78
N SER A 604 10.61 1.11 2.51
CA SER A 604 10.89 0.12 1.46
C SER A 604 11.32 -1.23 2.04
N ASP A 605 11.20 -2.29 1.22
CA ASP A 605 11.65 -3.63 1.58
C ASP A 605 13.16 -3.71 1.84
N PHE A 606 13.95 -2.77 1.32
CA PHE A 606 15.38 -2.69 1.61
C PHE A 606 15.65 -2.54 3.10
N ALA A 607 14.75 -1.88 3.86
CA ALA A 607 14.93 -1.69 5.28
C ALA A 607 14.87 -3.01 6.07
N VAL A 608 13.88 -3.85 5.75
CA VAL A 608 13.68 -5.16 6.41
C VAL A 608 14.57 -6.25 5.83
N LEU A 609 14.98 -6.13 4.56
CA LEU A 609 15.97 -7.02 3.97
C LEU A 609 17.36 -6.71 4.52
N TYR A 610 17.79 -5.45 4.61
CA TYR A 610 19.17 -5.12 5.01
C TYR A 610 19.24 -4.29 6.31
N PRO A 611 18.70 -4.79 7.44
CA PRO A 611 18.54 -4.01 8.67
C PRO A 611 19.88 -3.56 9.29
N ASN A 612 20.92 -4.40 9.19
CA ASN A 612 22.25 -4.04 9.68
C ASN A 612 22.90 -2.95 8.83
N TRP A 613 22.72 -3.02 7.51
CA TRP A 613 23.21 -2.01 6.56
C TRP A 613 22.51 -0.67 6.78
N MET A 614 21.18 -0.68 6.94
CA MET A 614 20.38 0.48 7.35
C MET A 614 20.92 1.13 8.62
N SER A 615 21.14 0.32 9.68
CA SER A 615 21.59 0.86 10.96
C SER A 615 23.03 1.37 10.88
N LEU A 616 23.95 0.67 10.20
CA LEU A 616 25.38 1.01 10.20
C LEU A 616 25.73 2.13 9.22
N LEU A 617 25.20 2.09 7.99
CA LEU A 617 25.57 3.05 6.93
C LEU A 617 24.61 4.24 6.88
N LEU A 618 23.30 3.99 6.89
CA LEU A 618 22.28 5.06 6.87
C LEU A 618 21.95 5.59 8.27
N LYS A 619 22.53 5.00 9.31
CA LYS A 619 22.38 5.46 10.70
C LYS A 619 20.92 5.47 11.17
N SER A 620 20.08 4.60 10.60
CA SER A 620 18.70 4.43 11.09
C SER A 620 18.69 3.93 12.53
N LEU A 621 17.87 4.59 13.35
CA LEU A 621 17.74 4.35 14.78
C LEU A 621 16.53 3.47 15.11
N VAL A 622 15.44 3.62 14.36
CA VAL A 622 14.20 2.86 14.54
C VAL A 622 14.38 1.40 14.09
N ASN A 623 13.60 0.49 14.68
CA ASN A 623 13.54 -0.87 14.18
C ASN A 623 12.84 -0.89 12.82
N PRO A 624 13.41 -1.51 11.77
CA PRO A 624 12.83 -1.45 10.43
C PRO A 624 11.46 -2.13 10.34
N LYS A 625 11.17 -3.16 11.16
CA LYS A 625 9.82 -3.75 11.19
C LYS A 625 8.82 -2.82 11.85
N ARG A 626 9.20 -2.15 12.95
CA ARG A 626 8.32 -1.17 13.61
C ARG A 626 8.10 0.05 12.72
N ALA A 627 9.12 0.50 11.99
CA ALA A 627 8.94 1.55 10.99
C ALA A 627 7.88 1.17 9.95
N ILE A 628 7.94 -0.04 9.39
CA ILE A 628 6.90 -0.53 8.46
C ILE A 628 5.53 -0.59 9.14
N GLN A 629 5.44 -1.07 10.39
CA GLN A 629 4.19 -1.07 11.16
C GLN A 629 3.61 0.33 11.31
N LEU A 630 4.41 1.33 11.72
CA LEU A 630 3.96 2.71 11.86
C LEU A 630 3.44 3.29 10.54
N HIS A 631 4.06 2.95 9.40
CA HIS A 631 3.53 3.35 8.08
C HIS A 631 2.17 2.73 7.79
N VAL A 632 2.00 1.45 8.11
CA VAL A 632 0.74 0.72 7.85
C VAL A 632 -0.35 1.18 8.81
N GLU A 633 -0.07 1.27 10.10
CA GLU A 633 -1.00 1.68 11.16
C GLU A 633 -1.51 3.11 10.88
N SER A 634 -0.62 4.05 10.56
CA SER A 634 -1.01 5.42 10.18
C SER A 634 -1.87 5.45 8.90
N ALA A 635 -1.54 4.62 7.91
CA ALA A 635 -2.32 4.52 6.67
C ALA A 635 -3.72 3.95 6.91
N LEU A 636 -3.85 2.92 7.77
CA LEU A 636 -5.13 2.35 8.15
C LEU A 636 -5.99 3.35 8.94
N GLU A 637 -5.38 4.12 9.85
CA GLU A 637 -6.07 5.13 10.66
C GLU A 637 -6.61 6.25 9.75
N PHE A 638 -5.77 6.76 8.85
CA PHE A 638 -6.17 7.73 7.85
C PHE A 638 -7.30 7.22 6.94
N CYS A 639 -7.18 5.99 6.43
CA CYS A 639 -8.23 5.39 5.60
C CYS A 639 -9.54 5.21 6.37
N ARG A 640 -9.50 4.86 7.67
CA ARG A 640 -10.69 4.78 8.52
C ARG A 640 -11.40 6.13 8.62
N MET A 641 -10.65 7.22 8.71
CA MET A 641 -11.21 8.57 8.87
C MET A 641 -11.72 9.18 7.56
N THR A 642 -11.24 8.71 6.40
CA THR A 642 -11.47 9.39 5.11
C THR A 642 -12.23 8.57 4.08
N LEU A 643 -12.23 7.25 4.17
CA LEU A 643 -13.06 6.41 3.30
C LEU A 643 -14.49 6.35 3.82
N PRO A 644 -15.49 6.15 2.93
CA PRO A 644 -16.84 5.84 3.36
C PRO A 644 -16.85 4.55 4.20
N GLU A 645 -17.58 4.58 5.32
CA GLU A 645 -17.64 3.49 6.30
C GLU A 645 -17.95 2.13 5.66
N GLN A 646 -18.89 2.12 4.72
CA GLN A 646 -19.33 0.94 3.96
C GLN A 646 -18.17 0.19 3.28
N GLN A 647 -17.08 0.88 2.93
CA GLN A 647 -15.94 0.28 2.24
C GLN A 647 -14.98 -0.45 3.19
N HIS A 648 -14.93 -0.06 4.46
CA HIS A 648 -13.94 -0.59 5.40
C HIS A 648 -14.51 -1.27 6.64
N ALA A 649 -15.78 -1.04 6.99
CA ALA A 649 -16.43 -1.56 8.20
C ALA A 649 -16.26 -3.08 8.38
N ARG A 650 -16.28 -3.85 7.28
CA ARG A 650 -16.08 -5.31 7.31
C ARG A 650 -14.69 -5.72 7.81
N PHE A 651 -13.69 -4.85 7.64
CA PHE A 651 -12.29 -5.15 7.94
C PHE A 651 -11.75 -4.37 9.14
N SER A 652 -12.26 -3.15 9.37
CA SER A 652 -11.70 -2.20 10.34
C SER A 652 -11.71 -2.68 11.78
N LYS A 653 -12.60 -3.61 12.14
CA LYS A 653 -12.60 -4.29 13.46
C LYS A 653 -11.30 -5.06 13.74
N ALA A 654 -10.60 -5.50 12.70
CA ALA A 654 -9.36 -6.28 12.83
C ALA A 654 -8.10 -5.43 12.60
N TRP A 655 -8.23 -4.13 12.37
CA TRP A 655 -7.10 -3.23 12.16
C TRP A 655 -6.39 -2.95 13.49
N PRO A 656 -5.05 -3.06 13.55
CA PRO A 656 -4.29 -2.87 14.77
C PRO A 656 -4.17 -1.37 15.04
N PHE A 657 -5.05 -0.83 15.87
CA PHE A 657 -4.88 0.54 16.33
C PHE A 657 -4.24 0.52 17.72
N GLU A 658 -3.00 1.02 17.81
CA GLU A 658 -2.68 1.89 18.94
C GLU A 658 -3.44 3.19 18.63
N GLU A 659 -4.58 3.43 19.30
CA GLU A 659 -5.40 4.61 19.02
C GLU A 659 -4.59 5.90 19.20
N GLY A 660 -4.75 6.82 18.25
CA GLY A 660 -4.23 8.16 18.33
C GLY A 660 -2.81 8.38 17.81
N LEU A 661 -2.33 7.59 16.83
CA LEU A 661 -1.10 7.94 16.11
C LEU A 661 -1.29 9.23 15.27
N LEU A 662 -2.50 9.43 14.74
CA LEU A 662 -2.89 10.64 14.01
C LEU A 662 -3.77 11.60 14.82
N ALA A 663 -4.09 11.26 16.07
CA ALA A 663 -4.93 12.10 16.91
C ALA A 663 -4.30 13.46 17.17
N THR A 664 -5.17 14.46 17.25
CA THR A 664 -4.89 15.86 17.61
C THR A 664 -4.57 15.97 19.10
N THR A 665 -3.51 15.32 19.59
CA THR A 665 -3.09 15.50 20.98
C THR A 665 -2.45 16.86 21.18
N ALA A 666 -3.29 17.83 21.52
CA ALA A 666 -2.89 18.99 22.28
C ALA A 666 -2.29 18.49 23.61
N GLY A 667 -0.96 18.42 23.70
CA GLY A 667 -0.25 18.18 24.96
C GLY A 667 0.86 17.12 24.97
N ALA A 668 0.98 16.26 23.96
CA ALA A 668 2.23 15.52 23.78
C ALA A 668 3.24 16.51 23.18
N ALA A 669 4.36 16.75 23.87
CA ALA A 669 5.34 17.76 23.47
C ALA A 669 5.85 17.49 22.03
N ASN A 670 5.26 18.19 21.05
CA ASN A 670 5.65 18.29 19.65
C ASN A 670 6.97 19.07 19.45
N GLU A 671 7.85 19.05 20.45
CA GLU A 671 9.17 19.64 20.31
C GLU A 671 10.02 18.68 19.48
N VAL A 672 10.19 19.03 18.22
CA VAL A 672 11.04 18.30 17.28
C VAL A 672 12.49 18.41 17.79
N SER A 673 12.98 17.34 18.39
CA SER A 673 14.38 17.25 18.79
C SER A 673 15.29 17.26 17.55
N LEU A 674 16.41 17.99 17.66
CA LEU A 674 17.45 18.05 16.63
C LEU A 674 18.67 17.18 16.98
N ASP A 675 18.57 16.30 17.97
CA ASP A 675 19.68 15.51 18.51
C ASP A 675 20.38 14.64 17.46
N PHE A 676 19.61 14.14 16.49
CA PHE A 676 20.11 13.25 15.42
C PHE A 676 20.24 13.94 14.06
N ARG A 677 20.14 15.28 14.03
CA ARG A 677 20.25 16.06 12.80
C ARG A 677 21.57 15.75 12.08
N PRO A 678 21.53 15.40 10.78
CA PRO A 678 22.74 15.15 10.02
C PRO A 678 23.55 16.42 9.76
N ASP A 679 24.84 16.22 9.52
CA ASP A 679 25.67 17.27 8.92
C ASP A 679 25.16 17.58 7.50
N ASP A 680 25.33 18.81 7.01
CA ASP A 680 24.71 19.29 5.76
C ASP A 680 24.99 18.40 4.53
N LYS A 681 26.19 17.80 4.45
CA LYS A 681 26.55 16.86 3.36
C LYS A 681 25.76 15.54 3.35
N TRP A 682 25.07 15.21 4.44
CA TRP A 682 24.36 13.96 4.67
C TRP A 682 22.85 14.13 4.87
N VAL A 683 22.35 15.37 4.76
CA VAL A 683 20.92 15.70 4.82
C VAL A 683 20.14 14.82 3.82
N ALA A 684 18.95 14.38 4.21
CA ALA A 684 18.09 13.44 3.47
C ALA A 684 18.65 12.01 3.31
N ALA A 685 19.94 11.77 3.53
CA ALA A 685 20.56 10.47 3.27
C ALA A 685 20.72 9.60 4.53
N ARG A 686 21.17 10.17 5.65
CA ARG A 686 21.41 9.44 6.90
C ARG A 686 21.25 10.35 8.12
N LEU A 687 21.09 9.76 9.30
CA LEU A 687 21.09 10.50 10.57
C LEU A 687 22.50 10.63 11.16
N LYS A 688 22.67 11.50 12.16
CA LYS A 688 23.87 11.59 12.99
C LYS A 688 23.61 10.91 14.33
N ILE A 689 24.52 10.06 14.80
CA ILE A 689 24.38 9.39 16.09
C ILE A 689 25.46 9.91 17.04
N PRO A 690 25.12 10.77 18.01
CA PRO A 690 26.05 11.22 19.04
C PRO A 690 26.60 10.02 19.82
N HIS A 691 27.91 10.01 20.07
CA HIS A 691 28.59 8.93 20.80
C HIS A 691 28.25 7.51 20.30
N GLU A 692 28.20 7.33 18.98
CA GLU A 692 27.72 6.10 18.32
C GLU A 692 28.30 4.80 18.90
N PHE A 693 29.62 4.75 19.12
CA PHE A 693 30.28 3.56 19.68
C PHE A 693 29.69 3.18 21.04
N LYS A 694 29.60 4.14 21.97
CA LYS A 694 29.03 3.94 23.31
C LYS A 694 27.57 3.48 23.22
N LEU A 695 26.79 4.08 22.33
CA LEU A 695 25.37 3.78 22.18
C LEU A 695 25.14 2.38 21.60
N ARG A 696 25.94 1.96 20.61
CA ARG A 696 25.89 0.61 20.03
C ARG A 696 26.34 -0.46 21.02
N VAL A 697 27.42 -0.23 21.77
CA VAL A 697 27.88 -1.15 22.83
C VAL A 697 26.80 -1.29 23.91
N ARG A 698 26.18 -0.18 24.35
CA ARG A 698 25.08 -0.21 25.31
C ARG A 698 23.87 -0.98 24.78
N SER A 699 23.49 -0.77 23.52
CA SER A 699 22.37 -1.49 22.88
C SER A 699 22.65 -3.00 22.79
N TRP A 700 23.87 -3.40 22.44
CA TRP A 700 24.29 -4.79 22.44
C TRP A 700 24.24 -5.42 23.84
N ALA A 701 24.73 -4.71 24.87
CA ALA A 701 24.65 -5.17 26.26
C ALA A 701 23.19 -5.30 26.74
N LYS A 702 22.32 -4.34 26.40
CA LYS A 702 20.89 -4.36 26.74
C LYS A 702 20.11 -5.48 26.06
N ARG A 703 20.55 -6.02 24.91
CA ARG A 703 19.93 -7.19 24.28
C ARG A 703 19.99 -8.46 25.15
N LYS A 704 20.89 -8.50 26.13
CA LYS A 704 20.98 -9.59 27.12
C LYS A 704 20.02 -9.41 28.30
N ILE A 705 19.37 -8.26 28.42
CA ILE A 705 18.39 -7.91 29.46
C ILE A 705 16.99 -8.07 28.86
N ARG A 706 16.00 -8.49 29.67
CA ARG A 706 14.60 -8.52 29.21
C ARG A 706 14.16 -7.11 28.80
N PRO A 707 13.65 -6.91 27.58
CA PRO A 707 13.16 -5.61 27.14
C PRO A 707 11.99 -5.17 28.04
N GLY A 708 11.87 -3.86 28.25
CA GLY A 708 10.75 -3.28 29.00
C GLY A 708 9.40 -3.64 28.38
N PRO A 709 8.31 -3.57 29.17
CA PRO A 709 6.96 -3.87 28.70
C PRO A 709 6.51 -2.95 27.56
N ASP A 710 6.96 -1.70 27.54
CA ASP A 710 6.50 -0.64 26.62
C ASP A 710 7.10 -0.73 25.19
N ILE A 711 7.89 -1.77 24.89
CA ILE A 711 8.49 -1.96 23.56
C ILE A 711 7.52 -2.76 22.69
N PRO A 712 7.11 -2.25 21.51
CA PRO A 712 6.27 -2.97 20.57
C PRO A 712 6.84 -4.35 20.21
N ARG A 713 5.97 -5.33 19.95
CA ARG A 713 6.35 -6.73 19.70
C ARG A 713 5.84 -7.22 18.35
N ASP A 714 6.62 -8.08 17.71
CA ASP A 714 6.21 -8.74 16.47
C ASP A 714 5.22 -9.88 16.73
N ARG A 715 4.74 -10.49 15.64
CA ARG A 715 3.80 -11.63 15.65
C ARG A 715 4.21 -12.79 16.57
N ARG A 716 5.51 -12.99 16.83
CA ARG A 716 6.02 -14.08 17.68
C ARG A 716 6.27 -13.61 19.12
N GLY A 717 5.77 -12.44 19.50
CA GLY A 717 6.03 -11.80 20.78
C GLY A 717 7.46 -11.25 20.91
N LYS A 718 8.24 -11.20 19.82
CA LYS A 718 9.62 -10.74 19.86
C LYS A 718 9.64 -9.21 19.91
N PRO A 719 10.38 -8.59 20.84
CA PRO A 719 10.51 -7.13 20.92
C PRO A 719 11.08 -6.55 19.63
N LEU A 720 10.45 -5.49 19.14
CA LEU A 720 10.86 -4.70 17.99
C LEU A 720 11.76 -3.54 18.41
N ALA A 721 12.75 -3.82 19.26
CA ALA A 721 13.65 -2.81 19.74
C ALA A 721 14.55 -2.25 18.61
N GLY A 722 14.56 -0.94 18.47
CA GLY A 722 15.53 -0.18 17.66
C GLY A 722 16.84 0.04 18.39
N LEU A 723 17.71 0.84 17.78
CA LEU A 723 18.90 1.38 18.43
C LEU A 723 18.52 2.41 19.52
N VAL A 724 17.46 3.17 19.24
CA VAL A 724 16.73 4.01 20.20
C VAL A 724 15.25 3.60 20.15
N ASN A 725 14.56 3.69 21.29
CA ASN A 725 13.12 3.41 21.39
C ASN A 725 12.48 4.59 22.11
N TRP A 726 11.35 5.06 21.60
CA TRP A 726 10.64 6.22 22.15
C TRP A 726 9.42 5.83 22.99
N GLY A 727 9.05 4.55 23.03
CA GLY A 727 7.82 4.06 23.66
C GLY A 727 6.60 4.31 22.79
N ALA A 728 5.54 3.52 22.96
CA ALA A 728 4.29 3.66 22.21
C ALA A 728 3.74 5.10 22.31
N GLY A 729 3.16 5.61 21.22
CA GLY A 729 2.63 6.98 21.11
C GLY A 729 3.67 8.10 20.92
N ASN A 730 4.96 7.86 21.18
CA ASN A 730 6.01 8.88 21.04
C ASN A 730 6.92 8.67 19.81
N GLU A 731 6.58 7.71 18.94
CA GLU A 731 7.38 7.30 17.78
C GLU A 731 7.12 8.15 16.53
N ILE A 732 6.03 8.91 16.52
CA ILE A 732 5.63 9.81 15.42
C ILE A 732 5.57 11.24 15.95
N TRP A 733 6.18 12.17 15.22
CA TRP A 733 5.94 13.60 15.38
C TRP A 733 4.82 14.04 14.46
N VAL A 734 3.91 14.87 14.96
CA VAL A 734 2.82 15.49 14.18
C VAL A 734 3.14 16.97 14.02
N HIS A 735 3.37 17.40 12.77
CA HIS A 735 3.69 18.79 12.41
C HIS A 735 2.44 19.56 12.00
N ILE A 736 1.53 18.91 11.26
CA ILE A 736 0.22 19.41 10.88
C ILE A 736 -0.79 18.33 11.18
N SER A 737 -1.91 18.72 11.78
CA SER A 737 -3.11 17.90 11.97
C SER A 737 -4.33 18.73 11.57
N PRO A 738 -5.46 18.09 11.21
CA PRO A 738 -6.71 18.79 10.98
C PRO A 738 -7.23 19.44 12.26
N ASP A 739 -8.15 20.39 12.12
CA ASP A 739 -8.87 20.93 13.28
C ASP A 739 -9.84 19.88 13.84
N LYS A 740 -10.13 19.95 15.16
CA LYS A 740 -10.97 18.94 15.84
C LYS A 740 -12.37 18.79 15.22
N GLU A 741 -12.87 19.81 14.54
CA GLU A 741 -14.17 19.83 13.88
C GLU A 741 -14.17 19.14 12.51
N GLU A 742 -12.98 18.93 11.91
CA GLU A 742 -12.81 18.38 10.55
C GLU A 742 -12.68 16.84 10.53
N VAL A 743 -12.48 16.21 11.69
CA VAL A 743 -12.33 14.75 11.81
C VAL A 743 -13.48 14.20 12.65
N PRO A 744 -14.23 13.19 12.17
CA PRO A 744 -15.21 12.51 13.00
C PRO A 744 -14.56 12.02 14.31
N ASN A 745 -15.19 12.27 15.46
CA ASN A 745 -14.73 11.80 16.76
C ASN A 745 -14.65 10.27 16.76
N VAL A 746 -13.47 9.71 16.47
CA VAL A 746 -13.26 8.25 16.44
C VAL A 746 -13.48 7.62 17.83
N SER A 747 -13.44 8.43 18.90
CA SER A 747 -13.58 7.98 20.29
C SER A 747 -15.03 7.82 20.78
N GLU A 748 -16.03 8.43 20.14
CA GLU A 748 -17.43 8.35 20.63
C GLU A 748 -18.20 7.13 20.09
N GLU A 749 -17.70 6.46 19.04
CA GLU A 749 -18.30 5.24 18.48
C GLU A 749 -17.84 3.94 19.18
N ALA A 750 -17.01 4.06 20.22
CA ALA A 750 -16.42 2.93 20.95
C ALA A 750 -17.01 2.69 22.36
N GLU A 751 -18.00 3.48 22.78
CA GLU A 751 -18.76 3.26 24.04
C GLU A 751 -20.06 2.50 23.83
#